data_AF-A2EYL8-F1
#
_entry.id   AF-A2EYL8-F1
#
_cell.length_a   1.000
_cell.length_b   1.000
_cell.length_c   1.000
_cell.angle_alpha   90.00
_cell.angle_beta   90.00
_cell.angle_gamma   90.00
#
_symmetry.space_group_name_H-M   'P 1'
#
loop_
_entity.id
_entity.type
_entity.pdbx_description
1 polymer ?
#
loop_
_entity_poly.entity_id
_entity_poly.type
_entity_poly.pdbx_seq_one_letter_code
_entity_poly.pdbx_strand_id
1 'polypeptide(L)'
;MSDTDSSESSSNKEKPAQPVLPKTIAFRNYSLLDPDFERDYYNKFYTPSYYFVNDTVDKSLDNISQIIEFTPLNQIIKDPPELISKFKSYILNLIPQQSYSDVLNQWPPIFPSKSLQSRPLFKLLLKLVKLSRKPDKIFAWFISDVFNRINVVINNKKPLLSSAILITKSRLTTYAMLDEKMYLHIYTQSNPKKRSLTSLFNEKAVRAIPSEDGSTITITGPLANVINTITLRKKELVTPFCQSFSKKPPHFYIFMSDIQNPIPKPMYDAILQSLINDDGIALRALAAPETIPNEHKVKVFIAILDIGASTGCLISMLSTIFSAIFELPDASIKFLTGPESIILTLSQATAIRFKGNFQETFITELASYLTENKDINLFEKPKEFEDCLFTCLDKILTTIDQIPKPIRLVCSMIQNFACLRFNNRETVWALVGFFLGSFLHILLDQIAMKNQESQKIIREIGKLVRLTFTANEFFPKYALPGWNERLSSEFKPKLYIFLANVCKVPPDVQFGDPPKSHIKIGIEEIIRVIAEPKINQKICESIRKITEGEVLHTTALSWAVAASISMQFSLNQEMVAPNYPEVLSLAPLIKPNNEASGYAALVDPKESEKQNIKISSDQKEAEKEESSDSPGLKIDQNVAKTAEPDYSYYSYYSDEYETDDKDEESDSKKVVVSVVSVDPTKKPVVNDKENAQDEDSIQSYSDV
;
A
#
# COMPACT_ATOMS: atom_id res chain seq x y z
N MET A 1 -10.10 21.39 -84.24
CA MET A 1 -11.39 20.89 -84.74
C MET A 1 -11.73 19.70 -83.85
N SER A 2 -12.39 19.90 -82.71
CA SER A 2 -13.76 20.41 -82.47
C SER A 2 -14.71 19.22 -82.25
N ASP A 3 -15.53 19.12 -81.21
CA ASP A 3 -15.67 19.88 -79.95
C ASP A 3 -16.38 18.96 -78.92
N THR A 4 -16.42 19.36 -77.63
CA THR A 4 -17.43 19.12 -76.56
C THR A 4 -18.44 17.94 -76.66
N ASP A 5 -18.86 17.25 -75.58
CA ASP A 5 -18.92 17.67 -74.17
C ASP A 5 -19.15 16.51 -73.15
N SER A 6 -18.98 16.84 -71.86
CA SER A 6 -19.60 16.27 -70.63
C SER A 6 -19.88 14.75 -70.47
N SER A 7 -19.28 14.10 -69.45
CA SER A 7 -19.95 13.88 -68.14
C SER A 7 -19.15 13.00 -67.15
N GLU A 8 -19.01 13.48 -65.91
CA GLU A 8 -18.83 12.74 -64.64
C GLU A 8 -17.80 11.59 -64.53
N SER A 9 -16.62 11.89 -63.95
CA SER A 9 -15.63 10.90 -63.51
C SER A 9 -15.51 10.81 -61.98
N SER A 10 -16.20 9.87 -61.34
CA SER A 10 -16.03 9.56 -59.91
C SER A 10 -14.82 8.65 -59.68
N SER A 11 -13.61 9.22 -59.61
CA SER A 11 -12.40 8.45 -59.32
C SER A 11 -12.24 8.18 -57.81
N ASN A 12 -12.38 6.91 -57.41
CA ASN A 12 -11.97 6.46 -56.08
C ASN A 12 -10.45 6.64 -55.93
N LYS A 13 -10.04 7.53 -55.02
CA LYS A 13 -8.70 7.52 -54.43
C LYS A 13 -8.81 7.28 -52.94
N GLU A 14 -8.33 6.13 -52.51
CA GLU A 14 -8.19 5.78 -51.10
C GLU A 14 -7.34 6.86 -50.41
N LYS A 15 -7.89 7.49 -49.37
CA LYS A 15 -7.09 8.27 -48.42
C LYS A 15 -6.50 7.30 -47.40
N PRO A 16 -5.21 7.42 -47.04
CA PRO A 16 -4.66 6.65 -45.94
C PRO A 16 -5.43 6.99 -44.66
N ALA A 17 -5.77 5.97 -43.88
CA ALA A 17 -6.48 6.13 -42.62
C ALA A 17 -5.64 7.00 -41.68
N GLN A 18 -6.13 8.19 -41.34
CA GLN A 18 -5.55 8.97 -40.25
C GLN A 18 -5.78 8.20 -38.94
N PRO A 19 -4.75 7.98 -38.11
CA PRO A 19 -4.95 7.39 -36.80
C PRO A 19 -5.86 8.31 -35.98
N VAL A 20 -6.98 7.77 -35.50
CA VAL A 20 -7.88 8.47 -34.59
C VAL A 20 -7.16 8.61 -33.25
N LEU A 21 -6.42 9.70 -33.09
CA LEU A 21 -5.84 10.10 -31.81
C LEU A 21 -6.97 10.17 -30.77
N PRO A 22 -6.84 9.48 -29.62
CA PRO A 22 -7.78 9.68 -28.52
C PRO A 22 -7.74 11.17 -28.12
N LYS A 23 -8.92 11.79 -28.00
CA LYS A 23 -9.05 13.21 -27.68
C LYS A 23 -8.34 13.51 -26.36
N THR A 24 -7.16 14.11 -26.46
CA THR A 24 -6.34 14.49 -25.32
C THR A 24 -7.12 15.50 -24.48
N ILE A 25 -7.43 15.15 -23.23
CA ILE A 25 -8.07 16.08 -22.30
C ILE A 25 -7.01 17.11 -21.91
N ALA A 26 -7.02 18.26 -22.61
CA ALA A 26 -6.10 19.35 -22.33
C ALA A 26 -6.35 19.89 -20.91
N PHE A 27 -5.43 19.62 -19.99
CA PHE A 27 -5.35 20.28 -18.70
C PHE A 27 -5.11 21.77 -18.91
N ARG A 28 -6.18 22.56 -18.99
CA ARG A 28 -6.08 24.02 -18.94
C ARG A 28 -5.61 24.41 -17.54
N ASN A 29 -4.46 25.09 -17.46
CA ASN A 29 -4.09 25.84 -16.27
C ASN A 29 -5.24 26.78 -15.90
N TYR A 30 -5.80 26.62 -14.71
CA TYR A 30 -6.94 27.40 -14.22
C TYR A 30 -6.49 28.80 -13.79
N SER A 31 -6.12 29.62 -14.76
CA SER A 31 -5.99 31.06 -14.57
C SER A 31 -7.36 31.65 -14.22
N LEU A 32 -7.34 32.56 -13.25
CA LEU A 32 -8.42 33.32 -12.62
C LEU A 32 -9.70 33.49 -13.46
N LEU A 33 -10.83 33.09 -12.87
CA LEU A 33 -12.16 33.19 -13.47
C LEU A 33 -12.74 34.61 -13.39
N ASP A 34 -13.54 34.93 -14.40
CA ASP A 34 -14.42 36.10 -14.47
C ASP A 34 -15.46 36.11 -13.31
N PRO A 35 -15.50 37.16 -12.46
CA PRO A 35 -16.43 37.25 -11.34
C PRO A 35 -17.91 37.27 -11.74
N ASP A 36 -18.26 37.87 -12.89
CA ASP A 36 -19.66 38.08 -13.26
C ASP A 36 -20.28 36.79 -13.81
N PHE A 37 -19.48 35.94 -14.48
CA PHE A 37 -19.90 34.59 -14.88
C PHE A 37 -20.23 33.69 -13.68
N GLU A 38 -19.55 33.86 -12.53
CA GLU A 38 -19.90 33.09 -11.33
C GLU A 38 -21.28 33.50 -10.80
N ARG A 39 -21.57 34.81 -10.72
CA ARG A 39 -22.79 35.33 -10.10
C ARG A 39 -24.06 34.83 -10.78
N ASP A 40 -24.09 34.88 -12.12
CA ASP A 40 -25.24 34.43 -12.90
C ASP A 40 -25.35 32.90 -12.99
N TYR A 41 -24.22 32.18 -13.05
CA TYR A 41 -24.26 30.72 -13.10
C TYR A 41 -24.69 30.11 -11.75
N TYR A 42 -24.20 30.65 -10.63
CA TYR A 42 -24.63 30.20 -9.30
C TYR A 42 -26.12 30.47 -9.06
N ASN A 43 -26.62 31.68 -9.31
CA ASN A 43 -28.02 32.03 -9.06
C ASN A 43 -29.04 31.31 -9.97
N LYS A 44 -28.61 30.82 -11.15
CA LYS A 44 -29.50 30.21 -12.15
C LYS A 44 -29.56 28.68 -12.09
N PHE A 45 -28.54 28.03 -11.54
CA PHE A 45 -28.47 26.56 -11.40
C PHE A 45 -28.50 26.05 -9.95
N TYR A 46 -28.28 26.92 -8.97
CA TYR A 46 -28.64 26.64 -7.59
C TYR A 46 -30.00 27.27 -7.27
N THR A 47 -30.99 26.43 -7.02
CA THR A 47 -31.94 26.67 -5.92
C THR A 47 -31.43 25.88 -4.71
N PRO A 48 -30.65 26.48 -3.78
CA PRO A 48 -30.22 25.83 -2.55
C PRO A 48 -31.35 25.79 -1.50
N SER A 49 -32.61 25.91 -1.94
CA SER A 49 -33.77 26.41 -1.19
C SER A 49 -34.23 25.56 0.01
N TYR A 50 -33.63 24.39 0.22
CA TYR A 50 -33.88 23.52 1.37
C TYR A 50 -32.72 23.43 2.39
N TYR A 51 -31.52 23.91 2.04
CA TYR A 51 -30.33 23.79 2.90
C TYR A 51 -29.74 25.13 3.34
N PHE A 52 -29.95 26.19 2.55
CA PHE A 52 -29.45 27.53 2.82
C PHE A 52 -30.66 28.37 3.27
N VAL A 53 -30.88 28.43 4.58
CA VAL A 53 -32.07 29.04 5.19
C VAL A 53 -31.99 30.57 5.05
N ASN A 54 -32.65 31.13 4.03
CA ASN A 54 -32.78 32.58 3.74
C ASN A 54 -31.47 33.38 3.63
N ASP A 55 -30.31 32.74 3.70
CA ASP A 55 -28.98 33.35 3.69
C ASP A 55 -28.21 33.05 2.39
N THR A 56 -27.23 33.89 2.09
CA THR A 56 -26.35 33.68 0.93
C THR A 56 -25.51 32.41 1.09
N VAL A 57 -25.08 31.85 -0.05
CA VAL A 57 -24.15 30.70 -0.08
C VAL A 57 -22.92 30.96 0.80
N ASP A 58 -22.40 32.18 0.73
CA ASP A 58 -21.18 32.60 1.43
C ASP A 58 -21.35 32.59 2.95
N LYS A 59 -22.46 33.13 3.49
CA LYS A 59 -22.78 33.05 4.92
C LYS A 59 -22.94 31.61 5.39
N SER A 60 -23.58 30.76 4.59
CA SER A 60 -23.79 29.36 4.96
C SER A 60 -22.50 28.57 4.95
N LEU A 61 -21.57 28.84 4.03
CA LEU A 61 -20.23 28.27 4.03
C LEU A 61 -19.38 28.77 5.19
N ASP A 62 -19.47 30.06 5.55
CA ASP A 62 -18.83 30.63 6.74
C ASP A 62 -19.35 29.94 8.01
N ASN A 63 -20.67 29.79 8.17
CA ASN A 63 -21.29 29.04 9.28
C ASN A 63 -20.79 27.59 9.34
N ILE A 64 -20.73 26.87 8.21
CA ILE A 64 -20.19 25.50 8.14
C ILE A 64 -18.70 25.47 8.55
N SER A 65 -17.89 26.42 8.05
CA SER A 65 -16.47 26.54 8.37
C SER A 65 -16.26 26.78 9.87
N GLN A 66 -16.98 27.74 10.45
CA GLN A 66 -16.90 28.07 11.87
C GLN A 66 -17.31 26.87 12.75
N ILE A 67 -18.38 26.16 12.42
CA ILE A 67 -18.76 24.93 13.14
C ILE A 67 -17.61 23.91 13.09
N ILE A 68 -17.03 23.65 11.92
CA ILE A 68 -15.90 22.70 11.82
C ILE A 68 -14.67 23.22 12.58
N GLU A 69 -14.36 24.51 12.55
CA GLU A 69 -13.20 25.12 13.21
C GLU A 69 -13.27 25.06 14.74
N PHE A 70 -14.46 25.27 15.32
CA PHE A 70 -14.67 25.36 16.76
C PHE A 70 -15.15 24.04 17.39
N THR A 71 -15.88 23.18 16.70
CA THR A 71 -16.29 21.85 17.22
C THR A 71 -15.12 20.86 17.19
N PRO A 72 -14.74 20.19 18.28
CA PRO A 72 -13.71 19.14 18.28
C PRO A 72 -13.93 18.07 17.20
N LEU A 73 -12.89 17.66 16.47
CA LEU A 73 -13.03 16.77 15.30
C LEU A 73 -13.67 15.42 15.67
N ASN A 74 -13.38 14.91 16.86
CA ASN A 74 -14.00 13.71 17.43
C ASN A 74 -15.51 13.84 17.62
N GLN A 75 -16.00 15.03 18.00
CA GLN A 75 -17.41 15.32 18.11
C GLN A 75 -18.05 15.43 16.72
N ILE A 76 -17.40 16.08 15.75
CA ILE A 76 -17.88 16.15 14.37
C ILE A 76 -18.08 14.75 13.77
N ILE A 77 -17.17 13.81 14.02
CA ILE A 77 -17.24 12.44 13.46
C ILE A 77 -18.27 11.56 14.18
N LYS A 78 -18.41 11.69 15.51
CA LYS A 78 -19.31 10.82 16.31
C LYS A 78 -20.74 11.34 16.42
N ASP A 79 -20.90 12.65 16.52
CA ASP A 79 -22.15 13.36 16.74
C ASP A 79 -22.17 14.66 15.91
N PRO A 80 -22.17 14.54 14.56
CA PRO A 80 -22.10 15.69 13.65
C PRO A 80 -23.30 16.63 13.83
N PRO A 81 -23.07 17.94 14.10
CA PRO A 81 -24.13 18.94 14.17
C PRO A 81 -25.05 18.88 12.94
N GLU A 82 -26.34 19.17 13.12
CA GLU A 82 -27.37 18.94 12.09
C GLU A 82 -27.01 19.60 10.74
N LEU A 83 -26.45 20.81 10.76
CA LEU A 83 -26.01 21.51 9.55
C LEU A 83 -24.86 20.78 8.83
N ILE A 84 -23.91 20.20 9.57
CA ILE A 84 -22.82 19.38 9.02
C ILE A 84 -23.37 18.07 8.45
N SER A 85 -24.28 17.40 9.16
CA SER A 85 -24.97 16.19 8.69
C SER A 85 -25.76 16.43 7.39
N LYS A 86 -26.47 17.55 7.31
CA LYS A 86 -27.18 18.00 6.10
C LYS A 86 -26.21 18.32 4.96
N PHE A 87 -25.14 19.06 5.23
CA PHE A 87 -24.16 19.43 4.23
C PHE A 87 -23.37 18.24 3.68
N LYS A 88 -22.96 17.31 4.55
CA LYS A 88 -22.42 15.99 4.17
C LYS A 88 -23.37 15.24 3.23
N SER A 89 -24.64 15.11 3.61
CA SER A 89 -25.65 14.43 2.79
C SER A 89 -25.80 15.10 1.41
N TYR A 90 -25.76 16.43 1.36
CA TYR A 90 -25.76 17.21 0.12
C TYR A 90 -24.53 16.92 -0.77
N ILE A 91 -23.32 16.86 -0.20
CA ILE A 91 -22.10 16.47 -0.94
C ILE A 91 -22.28 15.07 -1.55
N LEU A 92 -22.74 14.10 -0.75
CA LEU A 92 -22.85 12.71 -1.19
C LEU A 92 -23.92 12.51 -2.28
N ASN A 93 -25.04 13.23 -2.21
CA ASN A 93 -26.09 13.17 -3.22
C ASN A 93 -25.65 13.77 -4.58
N LEU A 94 -24.63 14.62 -4.61
CA LEU A 94 -24.14 15.27 -5.83
C LEU A 94 -22.95 14.56 -6.51
N ILE A 95 -22.36 13.55 -5.85
CA ILE A 95 -21.26 12.75 -6.41
C ILE A 95 -21.76 11.31 -6.69
N PRO A 96 -22.01 10.95 -7.96
CA PRO A 96 -22.47 9.60 -8.31
C PRO A 96 -21.45 8.54 -7.89
N GLN A 97 -21.91 7.45 -7.26
CA GLN A 97 -21.05 6.35 -6.79
C GLN A 97 -20.23 5.72 -7.91
N GLN A 98 -20.76 5.70 -9.15
CA GLN A 98 -20.05 5.23 -10.35
C GLN A 98 -18.82 6.07 -10.73
N SER A 99 -18.61 7.22 -10.07
CA SER A 99 -17.42 8.05 -10.26
C SER A 99 -16.31 7.76 -9.24
N TYR A 100 -16.58 7.00 -8.16
CA TYR A 100 -15.60 6.76 -7.11
C TYR A 100 -14.39 5.95 -7.61
N SER A 101 -14.63 4.98 -8.50
CA SER A 101 -13.58 4.22 -9.17
C SER A 101 -12.68 5.08 -10.05
N ASP A 102 -13.21 6.14 -10.67
CA ASP A 102 -12.40 7.08 -11.46
C ASP A 102 -11.45 7.87 -10.55
N VAL A 103 -11.94 8.32 -9.38
CA VAL A 103 -11.14 9.07 -8.39
C VAL A 103 -10.05 8.19 -7.78
N LEU A 104 -10.38 6.93 -7.47
CA LEU A 104 -9.49 5.98 -6.80
C LEU A 104 -8.37 5.45 -7.70
N ASN A 105 -8.61 5.27 -8.99
CA ASN A 105 -7.68 4.62 -9.91
C ASN A 105 -6.92 5.61 -10.82
N GLN A 106 -7.00 6.92 -10.56
CA GLN A 106 -6.30 7.94 -11.34
C GLN A 106 -5.38 8.78 -10.44
N TRP A 107 -4.17 9.08 -10.94
CA TRP A 107 -3.25 10.00 -10.28
C TRP A 107 -2.68 11.01 -11.29
N PRO A 108 -2.72 12.33 -11.03
CA PRO A 108 -3.31 12.98 -9.84
C PRO A 108 -4.81 12.71 -9.72
N PRO A 109 -5.37 12.69 -8.50
CA PRO A 109 -6.77 12.34 -8.29
C PRO A 109 -7.66 13.44 -8.88
N ILE A 110 -8.52 13.05 -9.83
CA ILE A 110 -9.41 13.97 -10.53
C ILE A 110 -10.75 13.98 -9.80
N PHE A 111 -11.20 15.15 -9.36
CA PHE A 111 -12.54 15.28 -8.78
C PHE A 111 -13.60 14.91 -9.84
N PRO A 112 -14.67 14.16 -9.49
CA PRO A 112 -15.66 13.70 -10.46
C PRO A 112 -16.18 14.81 -11.36
N SER A 113 -16.26 14.53 -12.67
CA SER A 113 -16.66 15.51 -13.70
C SER A 113 -17.83 15.05 -14.56
N LYS A 114 -18.28 13.79 -14.40
CA LYS A 114 -19.37 13.17 -15.17
C LYS A 114 -20.76 13.77 -14.89
N SER A 115 -20.95 14.45 -13.76
CA SER A 115 -22.20 15.16 -13.43
C SER A 115 -22.03 16.68 -13.56
N LEU A 116 -23.05 17.33 -14.12
CA LEU A 116 -23.15 18.80 -14.24
C LEU A 116 -22.99 19.52 -12.89
N GLN A 117 -23.34 18.85 -11.79
CA GLN A 117 -23.28 19.40 -10.43
C GLN A 117 -21.90 19.24 -9.77
N SER A 118 -21.03 18.36 -10.28
CA SER A 118 -19.76 18.07 -9.62
C SER A 118 -18.73 19.21 -9.74
N ARG A 119 -18.73 19.98 -10.84
CA ARG A 119 -17.85 21.16 -10.98
C ARG A 119 -18.27 22.33 -10.06
N PRO A 120 -19.57 22.71 -9.95
CA PRO A 120 -20.04 23.65 -8.94
C PRO A 120 -19.76 23.19 -7.51
N LEU A 121 -19.95 21.89 -7.21
CA LEU A 121 -19.59 21.30 -5.91
C LEU A 121 -18.09 21.44 -5.62
N PHE A 122 -17.21 21.10 -6.57
CA PHE A 122 -15.76 21.24 -6.37
C PHE A 122 -15.35 22.68 -6.01
N LYS A 123 -15.90 23.68 -6.72
CA LYS A 123 -15.74 25.10 -6.36
C LYS A 123 -16.26 25.42 -4.96
N LEU A 124 -17.39 24.86 -4.56
CA LEU A 124 -17.97 25.05 -3.23
C LEU A 124 -17.03 24.53 -2.12
N LEU A 125 -16.44 23.35 -2.32
CA LEU A 125 -15.48 22.75 -1.38
C LEU A 125 -14.17 23.55 -1.33
N LEU A 126 -13.65 24.03 -2.47
CA LEU A 126 -12.51 24.94 -2.52
C LEU A 126 -12.78 26.24 -1.78
N LYS A 127 -13.99 26.82 -1.93
CA LYS A 127 -14.40 28.04 -1.24
C LYS A 127 -14.49 27.82 0.28
N LEU A 128 -15.01 26.67 0.73
CA LEU A 128 -15.04 26.30 2.14
C LEU A 128 -13.63 26.26 2.75
N VAL A 129 -12.68 25.57 2.10
CA VAL A 129 -11.28 25.53 2.56
C VAL A 129 -10.65 26.93 2.58
N LYS A 130 -10.90 27.75 1.55
CA LYS A 130 -10.35 29.12 1.44
C LYS A 130 -10.93 30.11 2.45
N LEU A 131 -12.19 29.93 2.87
CA LEU A 131 -12.82 30.75 3.92
C LEU A 131 -12.33 30.36 5.32
N SER A 132 -11.81 29.14 5.49
CA SER A 132 -11.46 28.61 6.80
C SER A 132 -10.18 29.20 7.38
N ARG A 133 -10.19 29.45 8.70
CA ARG A 133 -8.99 29.79 9.47
C ARG A 133 -8.18 28.56 9.90
N LYS A 134 -8.73 27.34 9.72
CA LYS A 134 -8.07 26.05 9.99
C LYS A 134 -8.32 25.07 8.84
N PRO A 135 -7.76 25.33 7.64
CA PRO A 135 -8.01 24.51 6.45
C PRO A 135 -7.58 23.05 6.65
N ASP A 136 -6.54 22.80 7.45
CA ASP A 136 -6.11 21.49 7.93
C ASP A 136 -7.27 20.69 8.58
N LYS A 137 -8.11 21.35 9.38
CA LYS A 137 -9.24 20.73 10.06
C LYS A 137 -10.42 20.46 9.11
N ILE A 138 -10.60 21.30 8.10
CA ILE A 138 -11.56 21.04 6.99
C ILE A 138 -11.11 19.80 6.21
N PHE A 139 -9.83 19.68 5.88
CA PHE A 139 -9.28 18.47 5.23
C PHE A 139 -9.42 17.23 6.11
N ALA A 140 -9.10 17.33 7.41
CA ALA A 140 -9.27 16.24 8.36
C ALA A 140 -10.73 15.77 8.45
N TRP A 141 -11.71 16.68 8.37
CA TRP A 141 -13.14 16.33 8.28
C TRP A 141 -13.51 15.66 6.94
N PHE A 142 -13.03 16.16 5.79
CA PHE A 142 -13.24 15.48 4.50
C PHE A 142 -12.71 14.04 4.51
N ILE A 143 -11.51 13.85 5.04
CA ILE A 143 -10.82 12.56 5.17
C ILE A 143 -11.57 11.62 6.12
N SER A 144 -12.04 12.14 7.26
CA SER A 144 -12.50 11.31 8.38
C SER A 144 -14.01 11.12 8.49
N ASP A 145 -14.82 11.88 7.76
CA ASP A 145 -16.29 11.84 7.93
C ASP A 145 -17.05 11.75 6.61
N VAL A 146 -16.74 12.60 5.62
CA VAL A 146 -17.59 12.76 4.43
C VAL A 146 -17.76 11.45 3.66
N PHE A 147 -16.67 10.74 3.37
CA PHE A 147 -16.70 9.45 2.68
C PHE A 147 -16.46 8.24 3.60
N ASN A 148 -16.62 8.40 4.93
CA ASN A 148 -16.31 7.38 5.95
C ASN A 148 -17.23 6.14 5.87
N ARG A 149 -18.48 6.27 5.37
CA ARG A 149 -19.48 5.19 5.46
C ARG A 149 -20.23 4.84 4.17
N ILE A 150 -19.72 5.22 3.00
CA ILE A 150 -20.45 5.00 1.74
C ILE A 150 -20.27 3.57 1.23
N ASN A 151 -21.01 2.63 1.82
CA ASN A 151 -21.47 1.36 1.23
C ASN A 151 -20.46 0.39 0.59
N VAL A 152 -19.14 0.66 0.54
CA VAL A 152 -18.16 -0.25 -0.08
C VAL A 152 -18.12 -1.61 0.63
N VAL A 153 -18.27 -1.61 1.96
CA VAL A 153 -18.38 -2.81 2.80
C VAL A 153 -19.67 -3.62 2.54
N ILE A 154 -20.69 -3.03 1.90
CA ILE A 154 -22.06 -3.57 1.90
C ILE A 154 -22.33 -4.57 0.75
N ASN A 155 -21.63 -4.46 -0.39
CA ASN A 155 -21.95 -5.27 -1.59
C ASN A 155 -20.81 -6.16 -2.13
N ASN A 156 -19.58 -6.01 -1.63
CA ASN A 156 -18.47 -6.83 -2.13
C ASN A 156 -18.53 -8.24 -1.52
N LYS A 157 -18.88 -9.21 -2.37
CA LYS A 157 -18.97 -10.61 -1.99
C LYS A 157 -17.58 -11.12 -1.57
N LYS A 158 -17.48 -11.70 -0.38
CA LYS A 158 -16.31 -12.46 0.04
C LYS A 158 -16.20 -13.71 -0.85
N PRO A 159 -15.20 -13.83 -1.73
CA PRO A 159 -15.11 -14.93 -2.71
C PRO A 159 -15.04 -16.31 -2.06
N LEU A 160 -14.47 -16.37 -0.84
CA LEU A 160 -14.40 -17.57 -0.01
C LEU A 160 -14.80 -17.21 1.43
N LEU A 161 -15.73 -17.95 2.00
CA LEU A 161 -16.28 -17.75 3.35
C LEU A 161 -15.53 -18.53 4.42
N SER A 162 -15.00 -19.72 4.08
CA SER A 162 -14.14 -20.50 4.96
C SER A 162 -13.20 -21.42 4.19
N SER A 163 -12.10 -21.80 4.85
CA SER A 163 -11.18 -22.87 4.44
C SER A 163 -10.73 -23.62 5.69
N ALA A 164 -10.46 -24.92 5.59
CA ALA A 164 -9.81 -25.67 6.65
C ALA A 164 -9.15 -26.93 6.09
N ILE A 165 -8.04 -27.36 6.68
CA ILE A 165 -7.46 -28.68 6.40
C ILE A 165 -8.18 -29.73 7.24
N LEU A 166 -8.50 -30.85 6.60
CA LEU A 166 -9.20 -31.98 7.20
C LEU A 166 -8.24 -33.04 7.73
N ILE A 167 -8.60 -33.66 8.84
CA ILE A 167 -8.03 -34.94 9.25
C ILE A 167 -8.70 -36.02 8.39
N THR A 168 -7.92 -36.73 7.58
CA THR A 168 -8.43 -37.88 6.80
C THR A 168 -7.63 -39.14 7.14
N LYS A 169 -8.19 -40.31 6.81
CA LYS A 169 -7.46 -41.59 6.93
C LYS A 169 -6.25 -41.66 6.00
N SER A 170 -6.27 -40.91 4.90
CA SER A 170 -5.12 -40.73 4.02
C SER A 170 -4.15 -39.71 4.62
N ARG A 171 -2.84 -39.89 4.43
CA ARG A 171 -1.84 -38.86 4.79
C ARG A 171 -1.77 -37.71 3.77
N LEU A 172 -2.81 -37.55 2.95
CA LEU A 172 -2.89 -36.56 1.87
C LEU A 172 -3.53 -35.28 2.40
N THR A 173 -2.94 -34.13 2.07
CA THR A 173 -3.53 -32.83 2.37
C THR A 173 -4.90 -32.74 1.72
N THR A 174 -5.93 -32.53 2.54
CA THR A 174 -7.32 -32.39 2.08
C THR A 174 -7.91 -31.12 2.68
N TYR A 175 -8.53 -30.30 1.84
CA TYR A 175 -9.14 -29.03 2.20
C TYR A 175 -10.66 -29.12 2.10
N ALA A 176 -11.38 -28.54 3.06
CA ALA A 176 -12.78 -28.15 2.92
C ALA A 176 -12.87 -26.62 2.75
N MET A 177 -13.70 -26.17 1.82
CA MET A 177 -13.86 -24.76 1.46
C MET A 177 -15.32 -24.41 1.25
N LEU A 178 -15.79 -23.30 1.79
CA LEU A 178 -17.14 -22.77 1.57
C LEU A 178 -17.05 -21.49 0.74
N ASP A 179 -17.64 -21.49 -0.46
CA ASP A 179 -17.64 -20.31 -1.33
C ASP A 179 -18.78 -19.30 -1.02
N GLU A 180 -18.77 -18.15 -1.70
CA GLU A 180 -19.79 -17.10 -1.57
C GLU A 180 -21.23 -17.59 -1.82
N LYS A 181 -21.41 -18.68 -2.57
CA LYS A 181 -22.69 -19.26 -3.00
C LYS A 181 -23.14 -20.38 -2.06
N MET A 182 -22.42 -20.58 -0.96
CA MET A 182 -22.57 -21.66 0.01
C MET A 182 -22.36 -23.06 -0.58
N TYR A 183 -21.55 -23.22 -1.63
CA TYR A 183 -21.09 -24.56 -2.04
C TYR A 183 -19.89 -24.97 -1.19
N LEU A 184 -19.99 -26.17 -0.61
CA LEU A 184 -18.89 -26.85 0.05
C LEU A 184 -18.09 -27.61 -1.00
N HIS A 185 -16.84 -27.20 -1.18
CA HIS A 185 -15.85 -27.87 -2.02
C HIS A 185 -14.88 -28.65 -1.14
N ILE A 186 -14.61 -29.92 -1.47
CA ILE A 186 -13.53 -30.69 -0.83
C ILE A 186 -12.48 -31.04 -1.88
N TYR A 187 -11.24 -30.59 -1.68
CA TYR A 187 -10.10 -30.86 -2.54
C TYR A 187 -9.11 -31.77 -1.82
N THR A 188 -8.68 -32.87 -2.43
CA THR A 188 -7.59 -33.72 -1.90
C THR A 188 -6.37 -33.69 -2.82
N GLN A 189 -5.18 -33.89 -2.25
CA GLN A 189 -3.96 -34.05 -3.01
C GLN A 189 -3.97 -35.41 -3.74
N SER A 190 -3.88 -35.39 -5.06
CA SER A 190 -3.96 -36.61 -5.91
C SER A 190 -2.88 -37.67 -5.64
N ASN A 191 -1.68 -37.26 -5.19
CA ASN A 191 -0.56 -38.14 -4.86
C ASN A 191 0.44 -37.35 -3.98
N PRO A 192 1.09 -37.94 -2.95
CA PRO A 192 2.02 -37.20 -2.08
C PRO A 192 3.16 -36.48 -2.82
N LYS A 193 3.59 -37.02 -3.96
CA LYS A 193 4.67 -36.46 -4.81
C LYS A 193 4.18 -35.46 -5.84
N LYS A 194 2.86 -35.35 -6.10
CA LYS A 194 2.29 -34.40 -7.07
C LYS A 194 1.73 -33.17 -6.36
N ARG A 195 1.94 -31.99 -6.96
CA ARG A 195 1.35 -30.72 -6.50
C ARG A 195 -0.09 -30.49 -7.01
N SER A 196 -0.72 -31.48 -7.64
CA SER A 196 -2.08 -31.38 -8.17
C SER A 196 -3.14 -31.82 -7.15
N LEU A 197 -4.18 -31.00 -7.04
CA LEU A 197 -5.39 -31.26 -6.26
C LEU A 197 -6.52 -31.76 -7.16
N THR A 198 -7.37 -32.63 -6.61
CA THR A 198 -8.59 -33.14 -7.24
C THR A 198 -9.79 -32.81 -6.36
N SER A 199 -10.85 -32.25 -6.95
CA SER A 199 -12.12 -32.08 -6.24
C SER A 199 -12.77 -33.44 -6.02
N LEU A 200 -13.17 -33.73 -4.78
CA LEU A 200 -13.88 -34.93 -4.36
C LEU A 200 -15.37 -34.68 -4.10
N PHE A 201 -15.73 -33.43 -3.82
CA PHE A 201 -17.05 -33.04 -3.35
C PHE A 201 -17.32 -31.58 -3.75
N ASN A 202 -18.52 -31.31 -4.23
CA ASN A 202 -19.00 -29.97 -4.57
C ASN A 202 -20.53 -29.96 -4.48
N GLU A 203 -21.09 -29.62 -3.32
CA GLU A 203 -22.53 -29.52 -3.11
C GLU A 203 -22.91 -28.26 -2.35
N LYS A 204 -24.14 -27.79 -2.57
CA LYS A 204 -24.69 -26.64 -1.85
C LYS A 204 -24.97 -27.02 -0.39
N ALA A 205 -24.30 -26.35 0.52
CA ALA A 205 -24.54 -26.41 1.96
C ALA A 205 -25.48 -25.29 2.42
N VAL A 206 -26.14 -25.49 3.55
CA VAL A 206 -27.03 -24.48 4.18
C VAL A 206 -26.65 -24.23 5.64
N ARG A 207 -26.14 -25.23 6.35
CA ARG A 207 -25.76 -25.10 7.76
C ARG A 207 -24.67 -26.09 8.13
N ALA A 208 -23.76 -25.65 9.00
CA ALA A 208 -22.82 -26.48 9.74
C ALA A 208 -23.23 -26.55 11.22
N ILE A 209 -23.01 -27.70 11.85
CA ILE A 209 -23.27 -27.96 13.27
C ILE A 209 -22.01 -28.62 13.85
N PRO A 210 -21.38 -28.05 14.91
CA PRO A 210 -20.26 -28.68 15.58
C PRO A 210 -20.73 -29.87 16.42
N SER A 211 -19.94 -30.93 16.48
CA SER A 211 -20.15 -32.04 17.42
C SER A 211 -19.62 -31.72 18.82
N GLU A 212 -20.07 -32.50 19.81
CA GLU A 212 -19.71 -32.35 21.23
C GLU A 212 -18.20 -32.47 21.50
N ASP A 213 -17.44 -33.15 20.64
CA ASP A 213 -15.99 -33.32 20.72
C ASP A 213 -15.17 -32.05 20.33
N GLY A 214 -15.85 -31.02 19.83
CA GLY A 214 -15.28 -29.76 19.34
C GLY A 214 -14.28 -29.92 18.19
N SER A 215 -14.32 -31.02 17.43
CA SER A 215 -13.36 -31.29 16.35
C SER A 215 -14.01 -31.62 15.00
N THR A 216 -15.23 -32.15 15.03
CA THR A 216 -15.99 -32.54 13.84
C THR A 216 -17.15 -31.57 13.58
N ILE A 217 -17.51 -31.43 12.31
CA ILE A 217 -18.60 -30.58 11.82
C ILE A 217 -19.49 -31.44 10.92
N THR A 218 -20.78 -31.50 11.26
CA THR A 218 -21.82 -32.06 10.40
C THR A 218 -22.39 -30.94 9.53
N ILE A 219 -22.37 -31.13 8.21
CA ILE A 219 -22.82 -30.15 7.23
C ILE A 219 -24.10 -30.65 6.55
N THR A 220 -25.10 -29.78 6.48
CA THR A 220 -26.43 -30.10 5.95
C THR A 220 -26.73 -29.32 4.67
N GLY A 221 -27.37 -29.98 3.71
CA GLY A 221 -27.81 -29.42 2.43
C GLY A 221 -29.19 -28.75 2.50
N PRO A 222 -29.75 -28.33 1.35
CA PRO A 222 -31.00 -27.59 1.28
C PRO A 222 -32.23 -28.40 1.73
N LEU A 223 -32.16 -29.73 1.65
CA LEU A 223 -33.24 -30.64 2.08
C LEU A 223 -33.10 -31.06 3.55
N ALA A 224 -32.28 -30.34 4.34
CA ALA A 224 -31.89 -30.67 5.71
C ALA A 224 -31.21 -32.05 5.89
N ASN A 225 -30.88 -32.74 4.79
CA ASN A 225 -30.07 -33.94 4.79
C ASN A 225 -28.61 -33.62 5.15
N VAL A 226 -27.94 -34.53 5.85
CA VAL A 226 -26.48 -34.47 6.03
C VAL A 226 -25.83 -34.75 4.68
N ILE A 227 -25.03 -33.81 4.18
CA ILE A 227 -24.29 -33.94 2.91
C ILE A 227 -22.82 -34.27 3.14
N ASN A 228 -22.26 -33.89 4.30
CA ASN A 228 -20.90 -34.25 4.66
C ASN A 228 -20.67 -34.15 6.18
N THR A 229 -19.67 -34.88 6.68
CA THR A 229 -19.18 -34.77 8.06
C THR A 229 -17.67 -34.69 8.01
N ILE A 230 -17.11 -33.55 8.42
CA ILE A 230 -15.68 -33.24 8.28
C ILE A 230 -15.03 -33.04 9.65
N THR A 231 -13.86 -33.63 9.86
CA THR A 231 -13.05 -33.41 11.07
C THR A 231 -11.92 -32.45 10.75
N LEU A 232 -11.86 -31.30 11.43
CA LEU A 232 -10.84 -30.28 11.16
C LEU A 232 -9.51 -30.62 11.84
N ARG A 233 -8.39 -30.33 11.17
CA ARG A 233 -7.04 -30.47 11.75
C ARG A 233 -6.85 -29.56 12.97
N LYS A 234 -7.40 -28.36 12.91
CA LYS A 234 -7.41 -27.38 13.98
C LYS A 234 -8.80 -27.21 14.58
N LYS A 235 -8.94 -27.57 15.86
CA LYS A 235 -10.21 -27.41 16.61
C LYS A 235 -10.65 -25.94 16.73
N GLU A 236 -9.70 -25.01 16.85
CA GLU A 236 -9.97 -23.56 16.92
C GLU A 236 -10.75 -23.01 15.71
N LEU A 237 -10.65 -23.65 14.54
CA LEU A 237 -11.36 -23.26 13.33
C LEU A 237 -12.81 -23.76 13.26
N VAL A 238 -13.24 -24.66 14.15
CA VAL A 238 -14.59 -25.27 14.11
C VAL A 238 -15.68 -24.22 14.29
N THR A 239 -15.54 -23.35 15.31
CA THR A 239 -16.52 -22.28 15.58
C THR A 239 -16.56 -21.24 14.46
N PRO A 240 -15.43 -20.66 13.98
CA PRO A 240 -15.41 -19.82 12.79
C PRO A 240 -16.05 -20.48 11.55
N PHE A 241 -15.74 -21.74 11.26
CA PHE A 241 -16.28 -22.44 10.08
C PHE A 241 -17.81 -22.58 10.16
N CYS A 242 -18.35 -22.87 11.36
CA CYS A 242 -19.80 -22.89 11.57
C CYS A 242 -20.42 -21.49 11.45
N GLN A 243 -19.74 -20.45 11.94
CA GLN A 243 -20.18 -19.05 11.81
C GLN A 243 -20.18 -18.53 10.38
N SER A 244 -19.45 -19.14 9.44
CA SER A 244 -19.46 -18.79 8.02
C SER A 244 -20.82 -19.00 7.32
N PHE A 245 -21.72 -19.78 7.92
CA PHE A 245 -23.12 -19.93 7.47
C PHE A 245 -24.07 -18.86 8.06
N SER A 246 -23.59 -17.96 8.91
CA SER A 246 -24.41 -16.93 9.56
C SER A 246 -24.58 -15.68 8.71
N LYS A 247 -25.46 -14.76 9.13
CA LYS A 247 -25.62 -13.43 8.52
C LYS A 247 -24.39 -12.52 8.67
N LYS A 248 -23.43 -12.87 9.54
CA LYS A 248 -22.19 -12.13 9.78
C LYS A 248 -21.00 -13.11 9.76
N PRO A 249 -20.63 -13.66 8.59
CA PRO A 249 -19.54 -14.61 8.50
C PRO A 249 -18.22 -13.96 8.90
N PRO A 250 -17.30 -14.70 9.55
CA PRO A 250 -15.96 -14.20 9.92
C PRO A 250 -15.17 -13.70 8.70
N HIS A 251 -14.06 -13.01 8.94
CA HIS A 251 -13.15 -12.66 7.86
C HIS A 251 -12.35 -13.87 7.41
N PHE A 252 -12.17 -14.04 6.09
CA PHE A 252 -11.52 -15.22 5.51
C PHE A 252 -10.11 -15.48 6.08
N TYR A 253 -9.40 -14.43 6.46
CA TYR A 253 -8.03 -14.49 6.99
C TYR A 253 -7.87 -15.33 8.28
N ILE A 254 -8.95 -15.51 9.07
CA ILE A 254 -8.95 -16.37 10.26
C ILE A 254 -8.64 -17.84 9.89
N PHE A 255 -9.02 -18.26 8.68
CA PHE A 255 -8.80 -19.60 8.16
C PHE A 255 -7.39 -19.81 7.56
N MET A 256 -6.59 -18.75 7.45
CA MET A 256 -5.27 -18.83 6.84
C MET A 256 -4.19 -19.39 7.79
N SER A 257 -4.49 -19.55 9.09
CA SER A 257 -3.53 -20.06 10.08
C SER A 257 -3.16 -21.55 9.92
N ASP A 258 -3.76 -22.27 8.96
CA ASP A 258 -3.59 -23.70 8.77
C ASP A 258 -3.50 -24.08 7.28
N ILE A 259 -2.37 -23.76 6.64
CA ILE A 259 -2.13 -23.97 5.21
C ILE A 259 -1.00 -24.97 4.97
N GLN A 260 -1.14 -25.78 3.91
CA GLN A 260 -0.16 -26.77 3.50
C GLN A 260 -0.16 -26.97 1.98
N ASN A 261 1.02 -27.05 1.37
CA ASN A 261 1.11 -27.32 -0.06
C ASN A 261 0.59 -28.72 -0.42
N PRO A 262 -0.07 -28.88 -1.59
CA PRO A 262 -0.46 -27.84 -2.54
C PRO A 262 -1.68 -27.02 -2.10
N ILE A 263 -1.66 -25.72 -2.36
CA ILE A 263 -2.77 -24.78 -2.06
C ILE A 263 -3.85 -24.86 -3.16
N PRO A 264 -5.16 -24.91 -2.84
CA PRO A 264 -6.23 -24.89 -3.84
C PRO A 264 -6.42 -23.54 -4.52
N LYS A 265 -6.72 -23.53 -5.83
CA LYS A 265 -6.93 -22.32 -6.63
C LYS A 265 -7.90 -21.30 -5.98
N PRO A 266 -9.05 -21.71 -5.39
CA PRO A 266 -9.95 -20.75 -4.73
C PRO A 266 -9.32 -19.90 -3.63
N MET A 267 -8.24 -20.34 -2.97
CA MET A 267 -7.52 -19.50 -1.99
C MET A 267 -6.67 -18.42 -2.66
N TYR A 268 -6.06 -18.71 -3.81
CA TYR A 268 -5.34 -17.70 -4.59
C TYR A 268 -6.30 -16.63 -5.09
N ASP A 269 -7.42 -17.07 -5.67
CA ASP A 269 -8.48 -16.19 -6.15
C ASP A 269 -9.04 -15.36 -4.98
N ALA A 270 -9.25 -15.96 -3.80
CA ALA A 270 -9.75 -15.26 -2.62
C ALA A 270 -8.77 -14.20 -2.07
N ILE A 271 -7.48 -14.52 -1.98
CA ILE A 271 -6.46 -13.56 -1.52
C ILE A 271 -6.29 -12.43 -2.53
N LEU A 272 -6.18 -12.74 -3.82
CA LEU A 272 -6.09 -11.73 -4.89
C LEU A 272 -7.26 -10.74 -4.81
N GLN A 273 -8.50 -11.25 -4.78
CA GLN A 273 -9.71 -10.43 -4.69
C GLN A 273 -9.76 -9.61 -3.40
N SER A 274 -9.31 -10.16 -2.26
CA SER A 274 -9.27 -9.40 -1.00
C SER A 274 -8.29 -8.24 -1.00
N LEU A 275 -7.20 -8.32 -1.78
CA LEU A 275 -6.17 -7.28 -1.89
C LEU A 275 -6.58 -6.13 -2.82
N ILE A 276 -7.33 -6.43 -3.88
CA ILE A 276 -7.79 -5.44 -4.88
C ILE A 276 -9.19 -4.89 -4.57
N ASN A 277 -9.81 -5.31 -3.47
CA ASN A 277 -11.12 -4.85 -3.02
C ASN A 277 -11.07 -3.35 -2.65
N ASP A 278 -12.06 -2.59 -3.12
CA ASP A 278 -12.22 -1.15 -2.87
C ASP A 278 -12.29 -0.78 -1.37
N ASP A 279 -12.65 -1.71 -0.47
CA ASP A 279 -12.63 -1.45 0.98
C ASP A 279 -11.19 -1.35 1.55
N GLY A 280 -10.21 -1.92 0.84
CA GLY A 280 -8.80 -1.91 1.20
C GLY A 280 -8.47 -2.58 2.55
N ILE A 281 -9.40 -3.29 3.21
CA ILE A 281 -9.26 -3.73 4.60
C ILE A 281 -8.09 -4.71 4.76
N ALA A 282 -7.99 -5.68 3.86
CA ALA A 282 -6.89 -6.65 3.88
C ALA A 282 -5.53 -5.99 3.59
N LEU A 283 -5.49 -5.06 2.62
CA LEU A 283 -4.28 -4.34 2.25
C LEU A 283 -3.82 -3.38 3.37
N ARG A 284 -4.75 -2.71 4.05
CA ARG A 284 -4.52 -1.92 5.27
C ARG A 284 -3.91 -2.76 6.38
N ALA A 285 -4.44 -3.96 6.61
CA ALA A 285 -3.89 -4.86 7.61
C ALA A 285 -2.46 -5.32 7.28
N LEU A 286 -2.13 -5.56 6.01
CA LEU A 286 -0.75 -5.90 5.58
C LEU A 286 0.20 -4.69 5.62
N ALA A 287 -0.31 -3.48 5.38
CA ALA A 287 0.46 -2.24 5.45
C ALA A 287 0.59 -1.69 6.89
N ALA A 288 -0.15 -2.23 7.85
CA ALA A 288 -0.10 -1.80 9.24
C ALA A 288 1.30 -2.05 9.84
N PRO A 289 1.82 -1.11 10.65
CA PRO A 289 3.10 -1.28 11.34
C PRO A 289 3.16 -2.59 12.13
N GLU A 290 4.36 -3.15 12.25
CA GLU A 290 4.67 -4.38 13.01
C GLU A 290 3.91 -5.65 12.61
N THR A 291 2.99 -5.60 11.63
CA THR A 291 2.17 -6.75 11.25
C THR A 291 2.97 -7.76 10.44
N ILE A 292 3.78 -7.27 9.50
CA ILE A 292 4.72 -8.08 8.70
C ILE A 292 6.15 -7.75 9.15
N PRO A 293 6.95 -8.75 9.56
CA PRO A 293 8.38 -8.59 9.85
C PRO A 293 9.19 -8.11 8.64
N ASN A 294 10.26 -7.35 8.86
CA ASN A 294 11.05 -6.73 7.78
C ASN A 294 11.62 -7.72 6.76
N GLU A 295 11.97 -8.92 7.21
CA GLU A 295 12.45 -10.04 6.38
C GLU A 295 11.47 -10.44 5.26
N HIS A 296 10.17 -10.23 5.48
CA HIS A 296 9.11 -10.53 4.53
C HIS A 296 8.52 -9.27 3.87
N LYS A 297 8.57 -8.13 4.57
CA LYS A 297 7.90 -6.88 4.19
C LYS A 297 8.23 -6.45 2.75
N VAL A 298 9.51 -6.46 2.34
CA VAL A 298 9.91 -6.07 0.98
C VAL A 298 9.33 -7.00 -0.09
N LYS A 299 9.36 -8.32 0.13
CA LYS A 299 8.86 -9.33 -0.83
C LYS A 299 7.34 -9.25 -0.99
N VAL A 300 6.62 -9.09 0.12
CA VAL A 300 5.17 -8.85 0.13
C VAL A 300 4.82 -7.56 -0.62
N PHE A 301 5.58 -6.49 -0.42
CA PHE A 301 5.32 -5.23 -1.13
C PHE A 301 5.65 -5.31 -2.63
N ILE A 302 6.67 -6.06 -3.07
CA ILE A 302 6.89 -6.36 -4.49
C ILE A 302 5.68 -7.11 -5.08
N ALA A 303 5.20 -8.15 -4.40
CA ALA A 303 4.02 -8.90 -4.82
C ALA A 303 2.76 -8.01 -4.91
N ILE A 304 2.58 -7.08 -3.98
CA ILE A 304 1.50 -6.08 -4.01
C ILE A 304 1.64 -5.14 -5.22
N LEU A 305 2.84 -4.65 -5.53
CA LEU A 305 3.09 -3.81 -6.72
C LEU A 305 2.81 -4.59 -8.02
N ASP A 306 3.21 -5.86 -8.10
CA ASP A 306 2.97 -6.73 -9.25
C ASP A 306 1.46 -7.01 -9.44
N ILE A 307 0.76 -7.39 -8.37
CA ILE A 307 -0.70 -7.58 -8.38
C ILE A 307 -1.40 -6.30 -8.84
N GLY A 308 -1.07 -5.16 -8.24
CA GLY A 308 -1.69 -3.87 -8.59
C GLY A 308 -1.42 -3.45 -10.04
N ALA A 309 -0.21 -3.72 -10.56
CA ALA A 309 0.11 -3.45 -11.96
C ALA A 309 -0.73 -4.34 -12.89
N SER A 310 -0.74 -5.66 -12.67
CA SER A 310 -1.44 -6.62 -13.54
C SER A 310 -2.98 -6.53 -13.52
N THR A 311 -3.55 -5.97 -12.45
CA THR A 311 -5.00 -5.79 -12.30
C THR A 311 -5.47 -4.38 -12.67
N GLY A 312 -4.55 -3.45 -12.93
CA GLY A 312 -4.86 -2.03 -13.14
C GLY A 312 -5.19 -1.25 -11.86
N CYS A 313 -5.16 -1.89 -10.69
CA CYS A 313 -5.54 -1.29 -9.39
C CYS A 313 -4.36 -0.64 -8.64
N LEU A 314 -3.17 -0.50 -9.22
CA LEU A 314 -1.97 -0.06 -8.47
C LEU A 314 -2.14 1.29 -7.77
N ILE A 315 -2.85 2.24 -8.39
CA ILE A 315 -3.06 3.58 -7.80
C ILE A 315 -4.01 3.54 -6.59
N SER A 316 -5.08 2.74 -6.64
CA SER A 316 -5.99 2.56 -5.51
C SER A 316 -5.34 1.76 -4.37
N MET A 317 -4.52 0.76 -4.70
CA MET A 317 -3.70 0.02 -3.73
C MET A 317 -2.67 0.93 -3.04
N LEU A 318 -1.91 1.73 -3.80
CA LEU A 318 -0.97 2.70 -3.24
C LEU A 318 -1.69 3.77 -2.40
N SER A 319 -2.84 4.27 -2.85
CA SER A 319 -3.66 5.23 -2.07
C SER A 319 -4.13 4.62 -0.75
N THR A 320 -4.49 3.33 -0.77
CA THR A 320 -4.85 2.56 0.43
C THR A 320 -3.67 2.45 1.39
N ILE A 321 -2.48 2.06 0.91
CA ILE A 321 -1.26 1.98 1.72
C ILE A 321 -0.91 3.35 2.32
N PHE A 322 -0.93 4.42 1.52
CA PHE A 322 -0.63 5.76 2.03
C PHE A 322 -1.67 6.24 3.05
N SER A 323 -2.96 6.03 2.80
CA SER A 323 -4.00 6.35 3.79
C SER A 323 -3.79 5.59 5.11
N ALA A 324 -3.38 4.32 5.06
CA ALA A 324 -3.13 3.48 6.24
C ALA A 324 -1.95 3.98 7.10
N ILE A 325 -0.91 4.57 6.51
CA ILE A 325 0.29 5.02 7.26
C ILE A 325 0.21 6.49 7.68
N PHE A 326 -0.47 7.34 6.90
CA PHE A 326 -0.62 8.76 7.22
C PHE A 326 -1.81 9.04 8.16
N GLU A 327 -2.81 8.16 8.24
CA GLU A 327 -3.89 8.26 9.25
C GLU A 327 -3.41 7.92 10.66
N LEU A 328 -2.25 7.28 10.82
CA LEU A 328 -1.81 6.77 12.12
C LEU A 328 -1.69 7.89 13.18
N PRO A 329 -2.05 7.58 14.44
CA PRO A 329 -1.90 8.49 15.58
C PRO A 329 -0.51 9.14 15.68
N ASP A 330 0.50 8.28 15.60
CA ASP A 330 1.93 8.50 15.81
C ASP A 330 2.70 8.78 14.51
N ALA A 331 1.98 8.95 13.39
CA ALA A 331 2.53 9.39 12.10
C ALA A 331 3.26 10.73 12.26
N SER A 332 4.55 10.63 12.52
CA SER A 332 5.52 11.72 12.67
C SER A 332 6.63 11.52 11.64
N ILE A 333 7.45 12.56 11.40
CA ILE A 333 8.58 12.46 10.47
C ILE A 333 9.50 11.31 10.88
N LYS A 334 9.89 11.25 12.16
CA LYS A 334 10.78 10.23 12.73
C LYS A 334 10.23 8.80 12.57
N PHE A 335 8.92 8.62 12.72
CA PHE A 335 8.25 7.34 12.47
C PHE A 335 8.29 6.97 10.98
N LEU A 336 7.87 7.91 10.12
CA LEU A 336 7.78 7.71 8.66
C LEU A 336 9.14 7.65 7.95
N THR A 337 10.25 8.09 8.57
CA THR A 337 11.62 7.92 8.07
C THR A 337 12.44 6.87 8.85
N GLY A 338 11.81 6.18 9.81
CA GLY A 338 12.45 5.12 10.60
C GLY A 338 12.80 3.85 9.80
N PRO A 339 13.59 2.93 10.38
CA PRO A 339 13.96 1.67 9.72
C PRO A 339 12.75 0.77 9.46
N GLU A 340 11.73 0.81 10.32
CA GLU A 340 10.48 0.05 10.17
C GLU A 340 9.51 0.63 9.13
N SER A 341 9.82 1.80 8.58
CA SER A 341 8.89 2.58 7.77
C SER A 341 8.46 1.87 6.49
N ILE A 342 7.15 1.86 6.26
CA ILE A 342 6.55 1.44 4.99
C ILE A 342 7.04 2.31 3.81
N ILE A 343 7.42 3.57 4.03
CA ILE A 343 8.01 4.41 2.98
C ILE A 343 9.39 3.86 2.57
N LEU A 344 10.19 3.35 3.51
CA LEU A 344 11.46 2.69 3.21
C LEU A 344 11.22 1.36 2.48
N THR A 345 10.25 0.56 2.91
CA THR A 345 9.87 -0.69 2.24
C THR A 345 9.37 -0.44 0.81
N LEU A 346 8.53 0.57 0.60
CA LEU A 346 8.09 0.98 -0.74
C LEU A 346 9.28 1.44 -1.59
N SER A 347 10.21 2.21 -1.02
CA SER A 347 11.45 2.59 -1.71
C SER A 347 12.25 1.36 -2.18
N GLN A 348 12.40 0.34 -1.33
CA GLN A 348 13.03 -0.95 -1.67
C GLN A 348 12.26 -1.74 -2.74
N ALA A 349 10.95 -1.92 -2.58
CA ALA A 349 10.12 -2.67 -3.53
C ALA A 349 10.09 -2.00 -4.91
N THR A 350 9.95 -0.68 -4.95
CA THR A 350 9.98 0.10 -6.20
C THR A 350 11.37 0.18 -6.84
N ALA A 351 12.46 0.21 -6.05
CA ALA A 351 13.82 0.10 -6.55
C ALA A 351 14.10 -1.28 -7.19
N ILE A 352 13.44 -2.34 -6.73
CA ILE A 352 13.53 -3.66 -7.37
C ILE A 352 12.66 -3.72 -8.63
N ARG A 353 11.43 -3.21 -8.58
CA ARG A 353 10.41 -3.39 -9.62
C ARG A 353 10.39 -2.35 -10.76
N PHE A 354 10.77 -1.10 -10.50
CA PHE A 354 10.62 0.01 -11.44
C PHE A 354 11.94 0.69 -11.83
N LYS A 355 13.09 0.07 -11.50
CA LYS A 355 14.42 0.57 -11.88
C LYS A 355 14.60 0.76 -13.39
N GLY A 356 14.25 -0.26 -14.17
CA GLY A 356 14.36 -0.28 -15.64
C GLY A 356 15.66 0.35 -16.16
N ASN A 357 15.55 1.06 -17.28
CA ASN A 357 16.65 1.74 -17.95
C ASN A 357 17.35 2.79 -17.06
N PHE A 358 16.70 3.34 -16.01
CA PHE A 358 17.33 4.35 -15.15
C PHE A 358 18.51 3.78 -14.35
N GLN A 359 18.47 2.49 -13.99
CA GLN A 359 19.65 1.84 -13.42
C GLN A 359 20.75 1.71 -14.46
N GLU A 360 20.40 1.24 -15.67
CA GLU A 360 21.35 0.95 -16.74
C GLU A 360 22.05 2.20 -17.28
N THR A 361 21.32 3.32 -17.44
CA THR A 361 21.89 4.59 -17.90
C THR A 361 22.54 5.37 -16.76
N PHE A 362 21.74 5.96 -15.87
CA PHE A 362 22.24 6.96 -14.93
C PHE A 362 22.99 6.35 -13.75
N ILE A 363 22.46 5.29 -13.13
CA ILE A 363 23.11 4.72 -11.94
C ILE A 363 24.42 4.01 -12.32
N THR A 364 24.49 3.36 -13.49
CA THR A 364 25.75 2.85 -14.04
C THR A 364 26.76 3.97 -14.30
N GLU A 365 26.37 5.06 -14.99
CA GLU A 365 27.27 6.19 -15.25
C GLU A 365 27.82 6.80 -13.95
N LEU A 366 26.94 6.99 -12.96
CA LEU A 366 27.32 7.48 -11.63
C LEU A 366 28.27 6.51 -10.91
N ALA A 367 28.05 5.20 -11.01
CA ALA A 367 28.92 4.19 -10.43
C ALA A 367 30.27 4.06 -11.17
N SER A 368 30.31 4.26 -12.50
CA SER A 368 31.55 4.34 -13.28
C SER A 368 32.40 5.53 -12.85
N TYR A 369 31.80 6.71 -12.70
CA TYR A 369 32.48 7.89 -12.13
C TYR A 369 33.06 7.61 -10.73
N LEU A 370 32.31 6.92 -9.86
CA LEU A 370 32.81 6.53 -8.54
C LEU A 370 33.91 5.45 -8.59
N THR A 371 33.93 4.61 -9.62
CA THR A 371 34.96 3.59 -9.87
C THR A 371 36.27 4.22 -10.34
N GLU A 372 36.21 5.23 -11.20
CA GLU A 372 37.37 6.05 -11.60
C GLU A 372 38.00 6.77 -10.39
N ASN A 373 37.20 7.05 -9.36
CA ASN A 373 37.57 7.74 -8.14
C ASN A 373 37.75 6.81 -6.92
N LYS A 374 37.92 5.49 -7.14
CA LYS A 374 37.88 4.46 -6.07
C LYS A 374 38.92 4.63 -4.95
N ASP A 375 40.05 5.28 -5.24
CA ASP A 375 41.13 5.52 -4.29
C ASP A 375 40.88 6.73 -3.36
N ILE A 376 39.74 7.42 -3.51
CA ILE A 376 39.34 8.52 -2.62
C ILE A 376 38.69 7.97 -1.34
N ASN A 377 39.26 8.31 -0.18
CA ASN A 377 38.73 7.95 1.13
C ASN A 377 38.43 9.22 1.97
N LEU A 378 37.23 9.30 2.55
CA LEU A 378 36.77 10.39 3.41
C LEU A 378 37.78 10.81 4.49
N PHE A 379 38.50 9.86 5.08
CA PHE A 379 39.44 10.13 6.19
C PHE A 379 40.86 10.49 5.73
N GLU A 380 41.26 10.09 4.53
CA GLU A 380 42.62 10.31 4.01
C GLU A 380 42.66 11.50 3.04
N LYS A 381 41.59 11.70 2.28
CA LYS A 381 41.42 12.68 1.21
C LYS A 381 40.07 13.40 1.31
N PRO A 382 39.75 14.06 2.45
CA PRO A 382 38.43 14.62 2.71
C PRO A 382 37.95 15.62 1.66
N LYS A 383 38.87 16.44 1.09
CA LYS A 383 38.52 17.43 0.06
C LYS A 383 38.22 16.80 -1.30
N GLU A 384 39.03 15.84 -1.75
CA GLU A 384 38.74 15.09 -2.98
C GLU A 384 37.41 14.31 -2.84
N PHE A 385 37.11 13.82 -1.63
CA PHE A 385 35.83 13.18 -1.33
C PHE A 385 34.67 14.18 -1.33
N GLU A 386 34.85 15.40 -0.82
CA GLU A 386 33.86 16.49 -0.92
C GLU A 386 33.51 16.78 -2.39
N ASP A 387 34.53 17.05 -3.20
CA ASP A 387 34.36 17.40 -4.61
C ASP A 387 33.66 16.27 -5.37
N CYS A 388 34.00 15.01 -5.09
CA CYS A 388 33.32 13.83 -5.62
C CYS A 388 31.84 13.74 -5.17
N LEU A 389 31.57 13.93 -3.87
CA LEU A 389 30.21 13.88 -3.30
C LEU A 389 29.30 14.98 -3.87
N PHE A 390 29.76 16.24 -3.88
CA PHE A 390 28.97 17.35 -4.40
C PHE A 390 28.80 17.26 -5.92
N THR A 391 29.77 16.71 -6.66
CA THR A 391 29.60 16.38 -8.09
C THR A 391 28.52 15.32 -8.30
N CYS A 392 28.48 14.27 -7.47
CA CYS A 392 27.43 13.25 -7.52
C CYS A 392 26.05 13.86 -7.20
N LEU A 393 25.96 14.72 -6.19
CA LEU A 393 24.74 15.41 -5.79
C LEU A 393 24.21 16.33 -6.90
N ASP A 394 25.07 17.18 -7.49
CA ASP A 394 24.67 18.05 -8.61
C ASP A 394 24.28 17.23 -9.86
N LYS A 395 24.99 16.13 -10.18
CA LYS A 395 24.56 15.19 -11.24
C LYS A 395 23.14 14.68 -10.98
N ILE A 396 22.85 14.16 -9.78
CA ILE A 396 21.51 13.64 -9.42
C ILE A 396 20.44 14.71 -9.64
N LEU A 397 20.67 15.96 -9.23
CA LEU A 397 19.71 17.05 -9.39
C LEU A 397 19.35 17.38 -10.86
N THR A 398 20.17 16.98 -11.84
CA THR A 398 19.86 17.17 -13.27
C THR A 398 19.00 16.06 -13.89
N THR A 399 18.71 14.97 -13.17
CA THR A 399 18.17 13.72 -13.75
C THR A 399 16.65 13.60 -13.78
N ILE A 400 15.90 14.68 -13.55
CA ILE A 400 14.43 14.69 -13.35
C ILE A 400 13.67 13.87 -14.41
N ASP A 401 14.07 13.98 -15.67
CA ASP A 401 13.41 13.32 -16.80
C ASP A 401 13.85 11.86 -17.02
N GLN A 402 14.95 11.44 -16.39
CA GLN A 402 15.38 10.04 -16.39
C GLN A 402 14.71 9.22 -15.28
N ILE A 403 14.26 9.86 -14.20
CA ILE A 403 13.60 9.16 -13.07
C ILE A 403 12.32 8.48 -13.57
N PRO A 404 12.14 7.16 -13.33
CA PRO A 404 11.01 6.41 -13.89
C PRO A 404 9.65 7.00 -13.49
N LYS A 405 8.70 7.06 -14.44
CA LYS A 405 7.35 7.60 -14.20
C LYS A 405 6.65 7.01 -12.95
N PRO A 406 6.72 5.69 -12.66
CA PRO A 406 6.15 5.14 -11.42
C PRO A 406 6.74 5.72 -10.13
N ILE A 407 8.06 5.99 -10.12
CA ILE A 407 8.75 6.60 -8.96
C ILE A 407 8.30 8.05 -8.78
N ARG A 408 8.16 8.82 -9.87
CA ARG A 408 7.60 10.18 -9.85
C ARG A 408 6.16 10.21 -9.33
N LEU A 409 5.33 9.23 -9.71
CA LEU A 409 3.99 9.05 -9.18
C LEU A 409 3.99 8.78 -7.67
N VAL A 410 4.83 7.86 -7.19
CA VAL A 410 4.95 7.56 -5.75
C VAL A 410 5.43 8.79 -4.96
N CYS A 411 6.42 9.54 -5.46
CA CYS A 411 6.84 10.82 -4.86
C CYS A 411 5.68 11.82 -4.75
N SER A 412 4.84 11.92 -5.78
CA SER A 412 3.66 12.79 -5.79
C SER A 412 2.59 12.35 -4.79
N MET A 413 2.39 11.05 -4.61
CA MET A 413 1.49 10.52 -3.58
C MET A 413 2.02 10.86 -2.18
N ILE A 414 3.29 10.58 -1.90
CA ILE A 414 3.93 10.93 -0.62
C ILE A 414 3.79 12.44 -0.35
N GLN A 415 4.04 13.28 -1.35
CA GLN A 415 3.88 14.73 -1.26
C GLN A 415 2.46 15.11 -0.82
N ASN A 416 1.42 14.66 -1.54
CA ASN A 416 0.05 15.06 -1.30
C ASN A 416 -0.49 14.54 0.05
N PHE A 417 -0.20 13.29 0.41
CA PHE A 417 -0.60 12.73 1.70
C PHE A 417 0.13 13.43 2.86
N ALA A 418 1.42 13.77 2.70
CA ALA A 418 2.17 14.55 3.68
C ALA A 418 1.65 16.00 3.80
N CYS A 419 1.25 16.63 2.69
CA CYS A 419 0.62 17.97 2.70
C CYS A 419 -0.68 17.95 3.52
N LEU A 420 -1.55 16.96 3.29
CA LEU A 420 -2.80 16.79 4.03
C LEU A 420 -2.57 16.48 5.52
N ARG A 421 -1.56 15.67 5.87
CA ARG A 421 -1.32 15.24 7.26
C ARG A 421 -0.56 16.26 8.11
N PHE A 422 0.40 16.99 7.51
CA PHE A 422 1.35 17.83 8.25
C PHE A 422 1.24 19.32 7.91
N ASN A 423 0.77 19.67 6.71
CA ASN A 423 0.71 21.05 6.20
C ASN A 423 2.01 21.86 6.44
N ASN A 424 3.17 21.19 6.38
CA ASN A 424 4.48 21.78 6.64
C ASN A 424 5.43 21.46 5.47
N ARG A 425 6.02 22.49 4.88
CA ARG A 425 6.85 22.40 3.68
C ARG A 425 8.11 21.54 3.90
N GLU A 426 8.82 21.73 5.02
CA GLU A 426 10.06 21.00 5.29
C GLU A 426 9.78 19.52 5.54
N THR A 427 8.73 19.20 6.30
CA THR A 427 8.24 17.84 6.53
C THR A 427 7.92 17.11 5.22
N VAL A 428 7.17 17.77 4.32
CA VAL A 428 6.79 17.21 3.02
C VAL A 428 8.04 16.86 2.20
N TRP A 429 9.00 17.79 2.10
CA TRP A 429 10.22 17.54 1.32
C TRP A 429 11.16 16.55 1.99
N ALA A 430 11.22 16.48 3.32
CA ALA A 430 11.99 15.46 4.02
C ALA A 430 11.45 14.04 3.76
N LEU A 431 10.12 13.86 3.66
CA LEU A 431 9.51 12.56 3.37
C LEU A 431 9.70 12.13 1.90
N VAL A 432 9.50 13.04 0.95
CA VAL A 432 9.76 12.78 -0.48
C VAL A 432 11.26 12.52 -0.71
N GLY A 433 12.11 13.34 -0.08
CA GLY A 433 13.56 13.20 -0.11
C GLY A 433 14.03 11.87 0.49
N PHE A 434 13.52 11.47 1.66
CA PHE A 434 13.81 10.17 2.27
C PHE A 434 13.49 9.00 1.34
N PHE A 435 12.32 9.00 0.70
CA PHE A 435 11.92 7.96 -0.24
C PHE A 435 12.87 7.87 -1.44
N LEU A 436 13.17 9.02 -2.08
CA LEU A 436 13.98 9.09 -3.29
C LEU A 436 15.47 8.86 -3.01
N GLY A 437 16.01 9.43 -1.94
CA GLY A 437 17.39 9.20 -1.49
C GLY A 437 17.62 7.76 -1.06
N SER A 438 16.62 7.11 -0.44
CA SER A 438 16.69 5.67 -0.16
C SER A 438 16.67 4.86 -1.46
N PHE A 439 15.84 5.22 -2.44
CA PHE A 439 15.74 4.55 -3.74
C PHE A 439 17.08 4.60 -4.49
N LEU A 440 17.71 5.78 -4.55
CA LEU A 440 19.03 5.96 -5.16
C LEU A 440 20.11 5.15 -4.45
N HIS A 441 20.15 5.17 -3.11
CA HIS A 441 21.09 4.37 -2.30
C HIS A 441 20.96 2.87 -2.59
N ILE A 442 19.74 2.35 -2.74
CA ILE A 442 19.49 0.93 -3.01
C ILE A 442 19.97 0.53 -4.41
N LEU A 443 19.78 1.38 -5.42
CA LEU A 443 20.30 1.12 -6.77
C LEU A 443 21.84 1.18 -6.82
N LEU A 444 22.47 2.09 -6.07
CA LEU A 444 23.92 2.16 -5.94
C LEU A 444 24.50 0.95 -5.22
N ASP A 445 23.89 0.50 -4.12
CA ASP A 445 24.35 -0.70 -3.39
C ASP A 445 24.24 -1.98 -4.23
N GLN A 446 23.20 -2.11 -5.08
CA GLN A 446 23.10 -3.21 -6.05
C GLN A 446 24.29 -3.24 -7.03
N ILE A 447 24.85 -2.09 -7.43
CA ILE A 447 26.06 -2.04 -8.28
C ILE A 447 27.32 -2.28 -7.41
N ALA A 448 27.37 -1.74 -6.20
CA ALA A 448 28.48 -1.95 -5.26
C ALA A 448 28.67 -3.44 -4.88
N MET A 449 27.59 -4.24 -4.86
CA MET A 449 27.67 -5.69 -4.69
C MET A 449 28.34 -6.40 -5.87
N LYS A 450 28.26 -5.86 -7.09
CA LYS A 450 28.87 -6.42 -8.30
C LYS A 450 30.31 -5.94 -8.53
N ASN A 451 30.67 -4.75 -8.06
CA ASN A 451 32.00 -4.15 -8.22
C ASN A 451 32.74 -4.11 -6.87
N GLN A 452 33.47 -5.19 -6.56
CA GLN A 452 34.19 -5.33 -5.28
C GLN A 452 35.25 -4.24 -5.06
N GLU A 453 35.98 -3.84 -6.09
CA GLU A 453 37.04 -2.83 -5.98
C GLU A 453 36.50 -1.45 -5.55
N SER A 454 35.32 -1.09 -6.03
CA SER A 454 34.71 0.23 -5.79
C SER A 454 33.60 0.20 -4.72
N GLN A 455 33.35 -0.98 -4.13
CA GLN A 455 32.24 -1.21 -3.21
C GLN A 455 32.23 -0.23 -2.03
N LYS A 456 33.40 0.10 -1.49
CA LYS A 456 33.56 1.00 -0.34
C LYS A 456 33.09 2.43 -0.66
N ILE A 457 33.59 3.02 -1.75
CA ILE A 457 33.23 4.40 -2.12
C ILE A 457 31.77 4.51 -2.56
N ILE A 458 31.27 3.55 -3.36
CA ILE A 458 29.88 3.56 -3.83
C ILE A 458 28.91 3.47 -2.65
N ARG A 459 29.21 2.65 -1.63
CA ARG A 459 28.40 2.55 -0.41
C ARG A 459 28.44 3.81 0.44
N GLU A 460 29.60 4.39 0.71
CA GLU A 460 29.65 5.63 1.53
C GLU A 460 29.01 6.82 0.81
N ILE A 461 29.22 7.00 -0.50
CA ILE A 461 28.53 8.03 -1.29
C ILE A 461 27.02 7.78 -1.29
N GLY A 462 26.57 6.54 -1.52
CA GLY A 462 25.13 6.21 -1.47
C GLY A 462 24.50 6.51 -0.11
N LYS A 463 25.18 6.21 1.00
CA LYS A 463 24.73 6.56 2.36
C LYS A 463 24.61 8.08 2.52
N LEU A 464 25.62 8.84 2.07
CA LEU A 464 25.65 10.30 2.18
C LEU A 464 24.58 10.96 1.31
N VAL A 465 24.33 10.47 0.09
CA VAL A 465 23.20 10.88 -0.77
C VAL A 465 21.87 10.69 -0.03
N ARG A 466 21.63 9.52 0.57
CA ARG A 466 20.42 9.25 1.35
C ARG A 466 20.28 10.19 2.54
N LEU A 467 21.36 10.44 3.29
CA LEU A 467 21.37 11.35 4.44
C LEU A 467 21.06 12.78 4.02
N THR A 468 21.73 13.29 2.98
CA THR A 468 21.52 14.64 2.45
C THR A 468 20.06 14.85 2.03
N PHE A 469 19.49 13.89 1.32
CA PHE A 469 18.09 13.93 0.88
C PHE A 469 17.06 13.82 2.03
N THR A 470 17.45 13.23 3.17
CA THR A 470 16.54 12.99 4.32
C THR A 470 16.58 14.12 5.33
N ALA A 471 17.78 14.51 5.77
CA ALA A 471 18.00 15.42 6.89
C ALA A 471 18.44 16.82 6.45
N ASN A 472 18.97 16.98 5.23
CA ASN A 472 19.70 18.17 4.76
C ASN A 472 20.96 18.54 5.57
N GLU A 473 21.37 17.68 6.51
CA GLU A 473 22.55 17.85 7.36
C GLU A 473 23.25 16.49 7.55
N PHE A 474 24.58 16.53 7.66
CA PHE A 474 25.38 15.39 8.08
C PHE A 474 25.49 15.33 9.60
N PHE A 475 25.38 14.11 10.16
CA PHE A 475 25.68 13.83 11.57
C PHE A 475 27.17 14.10 11.89
N PRO A 476 27.55 14.32 13.16
CA PRO A 476 28.93 14.69 13.54
C PRO A 476 30.06 13.79 12.99
N LYS A 477 29.80 12.49 12.75
CA LYS A 477 30.76 11.56 12.11
C LYS A 477 31.12 11.93 10.66
N TYR A 478 30.22 12.64 9.97
CA TYR A 478 30.30 13.01 8.56
C TYR A 478 30.26 14.55 8.34
N ALA A 479 30.05 15.33 9.41
CA ALA A 479 29.99 16.79 9.38
C ALA A 479 31.39 17.41 9.37
N LEU A 480 32.12 17.23 8.27
CA LEU A 480 33.38 17.94 8.05
C LEU A 480 33.13 19.47 7.97
N PRO A 481 34.13 20.31 8.34
CA PRO A 481 33.95 21.76 8.39
C PRO A 481 33.43 22.35 7.06
N GLY A 482 32.42 23.20 7.14
CA GLY A 482 31.79 23.85 5.98
C GLY A 482 30.77 23.00 5.21
N TRP A 483 30.76 21.67 5.34
CA TRP A 483 29.86 20.81 4.54
C TRP A 483 28.38 21.07 4.81
N ASN A 484 27.97 21.17 6.08
CA ASN A 484 26.57 21.46 6.44
C ASN A 484 26.15 22.90 6.05
N GLU A 485 27.08 23.85 6.07
CA GLU A 485 26.83 25.22 5.62
C GLU A 485 26.59 25.26 4.10
N ARG A 486 27.42 24.55 3.33
CA ARG A 486 27.27 24.36 1.88
C ARG A 486 26.00 23.60 1.51
N LEU A 487 25.65 22.55 2.26
CA LEU A 487 24.38 21.84 2.10
C LEU A 487 23.17 22.77 2.30
N SER A 488 23.18 23.57 3.36
CA SER A 488 22.07 24.46 3.72
C SER A 488 21.91 25.62 2.73
N SER A 489 23.03 26.23 2.30
CA SER A 489 23.06 27.42 1.44
C SER A 489 23.00 27.13 -0.06
N GLU A 490 23.74 26.13 -0.57
CA GLU A 490 23.83 25.83 -2.00
C GLU A 490 22.91 24.67 -2.42
N PHE A 491 22.90 23.57 -1.67
CA PHE A 491 22.23 22.33 -2.10
C PHE A 491 20.73 22.31 -1.79
N LYS A 492 20.32 22.61 -0.54
CA LYS A 492 18.92 22.56 -0.07
C LYS A 492 17.96 23.36 -0.98
N PRO A 493 18.28 24.57 -1.49
CA PRO A 493 17.42 25.28 -2.43
C PRO A 493 17.25 24.55 -3.76
N LYS A 494 18.33 24.02 -4.35
CA LYS A 494 18.27 23.24 -5.59
C LYS A 494 17.49 21.93 -5.38
N LEU A 495 17.72 21.23 -4.27
CA LEU A 495 17.01 20.00 -3.90
C LEU A 495 15.50 20.25 -3.82
N TYR A 496 15.04 21.33 -3.19
CA TYR A 496 13.61 21.63 -3.09
C TYR A 496 12.97 21.90 -4.46
N ILE A 497 13.68 22.56 -5.37
CA ILE A 497 13.22 22.75 -6.76
C ILE A 497 13.16 21.40 -7.50
N PHE A 498 14.17 20.56 -7.33
CA PHE A 498 14.24 19.22 -7.89
C PHE A 498 13.08 18.32 -7.39
N LEU A 499 12.91 18.18 -6.07
CA LEU A 499 11.83 17.37 -5.49
C LEU A 499 10.45 17.85 -5.94
N ALA A 500 10.23 19.17 -6.01
CA ALA A 500 8.99 19.74 -6.52
C ALA A 500 8.74 19.45 -8.01
N ASN A 501 9.80 19.28 -8.81
CA ASN A 501 9.69 18.88 -10.21
C ASN A 501 9.52 17.36 -10.38
N VAL A 502 10.17 16.54 -9.55
CA VAL A 502 10.01 15.08 -9.53
C VAL A 502 8.55 14.70 -9.22
N CYS A 503 7.91 15.38 -8.28
CA CYS A 503 6.50 15.16 -7.93
C CYS A 503 5.48 15.65 -8.98
N LYS A 504 5.91 16.34 -10.04
CA LYS A 504 5.05 16.62 -11.20
C LYS A 504 4.92 15.34 -12.02
N VAL A 505 3.82 14.63 -11.81
CA VAL A 505 3.54 13.37 -12.49
C VAL A 505 3.19 13.67 -13.96
N PRO A 506 3.89 13.08 -14.94
CA PRO A 506 3.51 13.21 -16.34
C PRO A 506 2.17 12.49 -16.57
N PRO A 507 1.36 12.93 -17.56
CA PRO A 507 0.21 12.14 -17.98
C PRO A 507 0.65 10.73 -18.43
N ASP A 508 -0.29 9.80 -18.30
CA ASP A 508 -0.16 8.42 -18.77
C ASP A 508 1.07 7.70 -18.16
N VAL A 509 1.03 7.50 -16.84
CA VAL A 509 1.98 6.63 -16.14
C VAL A 509 1.62 5.17 -16.41
N GLN A 510 2.50 4.47 -17.11
CA GLN A 510 2.43 3.04 -17.32
C GLN A 510 3.40 2.33 -16.36
N PHE A 511 2.95 1.22 -15.78
CA PHE A 511 3.72 0.46 -14.77
C PHE A 511 4.46 -0.76 -15.36
N GLY A 512 4.09 -1.16 -16.58
CA GLY A 512 4.54 -2.38 -17.25
C GLY A 512 3.96 -3.63 -16.60
N ASP A 513 3.36 -4.52 -17.40
CA ASP A 513 2.80 -5.76 -16.88
C ASP A 513 3.92 -6.68 -16.36
N PRO A 514 3.80 -7.23 -15.14
CA PRO A 514 4.75 -8.23 -14.67
C PRO A 514 4.54 -9.57 -15.37
N PRO A 515 5.56 -10.45 -15.43
CA PRO A 515 5.40 -11.82 -15.89
C PRO A 515 4.30 -12.56 -15.10
N LYS A 516 3.46 -13.35 -15.78
CA LYS A 516 2.35 -14.09 -15.13
C LYS A 516 2.81 -15.01 -13.99
N SER A 517 4.04 -15.51 -14.07
CA SER A 517 4.70 -16.27 -13.00
C SER A 517 4.87 -15.46 -11.71
N HIS A 518 5.21 -14.17 -11.81
CA HIS A 518 5.41 -13.29 -10.65
C HIS A 518 4.11 -13.09 -9.87
N ILE A 519 2.96 -12.96 -10.54
CA ILE A 519 1.66 -12.87 -9.87
C ILE A 519 1.38 -14.11 -9.01
N LYS A 520 1.60 -15.29 -9.57
CA LYS A 520 1.41 -16.54 -8.82
C LYS A 520 2.38 -16.62 -7.64
N ILE A 521 3.68 -16.42 -7.88
CA ILE A 521 4.73 -16.49 -6.85
C ILE A 521 4.48 -15.43 -5.76
N GLY A 522 4.05 -14.23 -6.12
CA GLY A 522 3.72 -13.15 -5.19
C GLY A 522 2.51 -13.50 -4.31
N ILE A 523 1.46 -14.11 -4.86
CA ILE A 523 0.35 -14.62 -4.06
C ILE A 523 0.79 -15.78 -3.17
N GLU A 524 1.66 -16.69 -3.63
CA GLU A 524 2.24 -17.76 -2.79
C GLU A 524 3.05 -17.18 -1.61
N GLU A 525 3.85 -16.14 -1.85
CA GLU A 525 4.63 -15.45 -0.82
C GLU A 525 3.72 -14.76 0.20
N ILE A 526 2.69 -14.04 -0.26
CA ILE A 526 1.69 -13.41 0.60
C ILE A 526 0.96 -14.46 1.45
N ILE A 527 0.52 -15.58 0.84
CA ILE A 527 -0.14 -16.68 1.57
C ILE A 527 0.81 -17.29 2.61
N ARG A 528 2.09 -17.53 2.25
CA ARG A 528 3.11 -18.08 3.14
C ARG A 528 3.29 -17.23 4.40
N VAL A 529 3.40 -15.91 4.22
CA VAL A 529 3.58 -14.94 5.31
C VAL A 529 2.31 -14.82 6.17
N ILE A 530 1.12 -14.75 5.55
CA ILE A 530 -0.16 -14.71 6.29
C ILE A 530 -0.42 -16.00 7.08
N ALA A 531 0.13 -17.15 6.65
CA ALA A 531 -0.07 -18.43 7.31
C ALA A 531 0.74 -18.61 8.60
N GLU A 532 1.76 -17.79 8.84
CA GLU A 532 2.53 -17.85 10.08
C GLU A 532 1.66 -17.42 11.28
N PRO A 533 1.48 -18.25 12.32
CA PRO A 533 0.46 -18.00 13.34
C PRO A 533 0.51 -16.63 14.02
N LYS A 534 1.72 -16.11 14.31
CA LYS A 534 1.90 -14.78 14.91
C LYS A 534 1.50 -13.64 13.98
N ILE A 535 1.83 -13.76 12.69
CA ILE A 535 1.47 -12.77 11.66
C ILE A 535 -0.03 -12.85 11.39
N ASN A 536 -0.57 -14.07 11.26
CA ASN A 536 -2.00 -14.30 11.08
C ASN A 536 -2.84 -13.64 12.19
N GLN A 537 -2.42 -13.81 13.45
CA GLN A 537 -3.08 -13.19 14.59
C GLN A 537 -3.10 -11.66 14.47
N LYS A 538 -1.93 -11.02 14.23
CA LYS A 538 -1.86 -9.56 14.06
C LYS A 538 -2.75 -9.05 12.92
N ILE A 539 -2.76 -9.75 11.79
CA ILE A 539 -3.63 -9.41 10.65
C ILE A 539 -5.11 -9.53 11.05
N CYS A 540 -5.52 -10.63 11.69
CA CYS A 540 -6.90 -10.83 12.12
C CYS A 540 -7.35 -9.80 13.16
N GLU A 541 -6.48 -9.43 14.11
CA GLU A 541 -6.73 -8.37 15.08
C GLU A 541 -6.89 -6.99 14.42
N SER A 542 -6.03 -6.68 13.44
CA SER A 542 -6.11 -5.43 12.65
C SER A 542 -7.42 -5.35 11.86
N ILE A 543 -7.78 -6.43 11.16
CA ILE A 543 -9.04 -6.54 10.40
C ILE A 543 -10.26 -6.43 11.35
N ARG A 544 -10.22 -7.08 12.51
CA ARG A 544 -11.30 -6.98 13.52
C ARG A 544 -11.46 -5.53 13.99
N LYS A 545 -10.36 -4.87 14.39
CA LYS A 545 -10.35 -3.46 14.83
C LYS A 545 -10.98 -2.52 13.80
N ILE A 546 -10.65 -2.71 12.52
CA ILE A 546 -11.22 -1.94 11.40
C ILE A 546 -12.72 -2.24 11.23
N THR A 547 -13.09 -3.51 11.12
CA THR A 547 -14.47 -3.94 10.79
C THR A 547 -15.48 -3.74 11.92
N GLU A 548 -15.05 -3.76 13.18
CA GLU A 548 -15.90 -3.49 14.34
C GLU A 548 -15.95 -1.99 14.70
N GLY A 549 -15.15 -1.15 14.04
CA GLY A 549 -15.08 0.29 14.29
C GLY A 549 -14.34 0.65 15.58
N GLU A 550 -13.50 -0.25 16.11
CA GLU A 550 -12.59 0.02 17.23
C GLU A 550 -11.43 0.96 16.85
N VAL A 551 -11.30 1.31 15.58
CA VAL A 551 -10.35 2.32 15.10
C VAL A 551 -11.08 3.19 14.06
N LEU A 552 -10.84 4.51 14.12
CA LEU A 552 -11.20 5.41 13.03
C LEU A 552 -10.35 5.03 11.80
N HIS A 553 -10.95 4.34 10.85
CA HIS A 553 -10.35 4.13 9.54
C HIS A 553 -10.92 5.16 8.57
N THR A 554 -10.02 5.77 7.79
CA THR A 554 -10.40 6.62 6.66
C THR A 554 -10.64 5.74 5.42
N THR A 555 -11.03 6.33 4.28
CA THR A 555 -11.10 5.59 3.00
C THR A 555 -10.09 6.14 2.01
N ALA A 556 -9.55 5.31 1.11
CA ALA A 556 -8.66 5.79 0.05
C ALA A 556 -9.35 6.88 -0.80
N LEU A 557 -10.67 6.80 -0.95
CA LEU A 557 -11.50 7.79 -1.64
C LEU A 557 -11.52 9.14 -0.91
N SER A 558 -11.64 9.15 0.43
CA SER A 558 -11.66 10.40 1.20
C SER A 558 -10.33 11.15 1.10
N TRP A 559 -9.20 10.43 1.14
CA TRP A 559 -7.87 10.98 0.88
C TRP A 559 -7.68 11.45 -0.56
N ALA A 560 -8.11 10.68 -1.55
CA ALA A 560 -8.00 11.06 -2.96
C ALA A 560 -8.83 12.34 -3.27
N VAL A 561 -10.05 12.45 -2.74
CA VAL A 561 -10.85 13.68 -2.86
C VAL A 561 -10.18 14.85 -2.14
N ALA A 562 -9.70 14.67 -0.91
CA ALA A 562 -8.98 15.71 -0.17
C ALA A 562 -7.72 16.18 -0.92
N ALA A 563 -6.96 15.25 -1.52
CA ALA A 563 -5.79 15.56 -2.33
C ALA A 563 -6.18 16.35 -3.59
N SER A 564 -7.24 15.96 -4.31
CA SER A 564 -7.71 16.69 -5.51
C SER A 564 -8.04 18.16 -5.24
N ILE A 565 -8.54 18.45 -4.04
CA ILE A 565 -8.84 19.79 -3.52
C ILE A 565 -7.54 20.49 -3.09
N SER A 566 -6.69 19.81 -2.32
CA SER A 566 -5.40 20.32 -1.83
C SER A 566 -4.46 20.74 -2.96
N MET A 567 -4.41 19.99 -4.07
CA MET A 567 -3.61 20.30 -5.26
C MET A 567 -3.96 21.63 -5.95
N GLN A 568 -5.11 22.25 -5.65
CA GLN A 568 -5.46 23.57 -6.17
C GLN A 568 -4.78 24.72 -5.40
N PHE A 569 -4.23 24.43 -4.22
CA PHE A 569 -3.51 25.40 -3.40
C PHE A 569 -2.01 25.34 -3.71
N SER A 570 -1.42 26.50 -4.01
CA SER A 570 -0.01 26.58 -4.35
C SER A 570 0.88 26.47 -3.11
N LEU A 571 1.78 25.48 -3.10
CA LEU A 571 2.84 25.32 -2.09
C LEU A 571 3.82 26.51 -1.98
N ASN A 572 3.69 27.51 -2.86
CA ASN A 572 4.51 28.71 -2.92
C ASN A 572 4.00 29.85 -2.01
N GLN A 573 2.88 29.67 -1.31
CA GLN A 573 2.46 30.58 -0.24
C GLN A 573 2.72 29.92 1.11
N GLU A 574 3.60 30.54 1.89
CA GLU A 574 3.78 30.20 3.30
C GLU A 574 2.49 30.56 4.05
N MET A 575 1.61 29.58 4.24
CA MET A 575 0.69 29.64 5.35
C MET A 575 1.52 29.47 6.61
N VAL A 576 1.84 30.58 7.27
CA VAL A 576 2.55 30.60 8.56
C VAL A 576 1.77 29.69 9.51
N ALA A 577 2.34 28.52 9.81
CA ALA A 577 1.75 27.62 10.79
C ALA A 577 1.76 28.36 12.14
N PRO A 578 0.59 28.63 12.76
CA PRO A 578 0.59 29.18 14.10
C PRO A 578 1.22 28.16 15.05
N ASN A 579 1.87 28.62 16.12
CA ASN A 579 2.40 27.75 17.16
C ASN A 579 1.24 27.01 17.83
N TYR A 580 0.98 25.78 17.37
CA TYR A 580 -0.06 24.92 17.92
C TYR A 580 0.44 24.20 19.18
N PRO A 581 -0.37 24.08 20.25
CA PRO A 581 -0.18 23.03 21.24
C PRO A 581 -0.37 21.65 20.58
N GLU A 582 0.06 20.59 21.26
CA GLU A 582 0.14 19.20 20.75
C GLU A 582 -0.95 18.85 19.71
N VAL A 583 -0.45 18.63 18.49
CA VAL A 583 -1.08 18.03 17.32
C VAL A 583 -2.57 17.68 17.46
N LEU A 584 -3.43 18.47 16.79
CA LEU A 584 -4.75 18.02 16.31
C LEU A 584 -4.56 16.86 15.33
N SER A 585 -4.29 15.70 15.90
CA SER A 585 -3.95 14.48 15.19
C SER A 585 -5.22 13.73 14.83
N LEU A 586 -5.10 12.89 13.80
CA LEU A 586 -6.06 11.81 13.52
C LEU A 586 -5.92 10.65 14.54
N ALA A 587 -5.11 10.86 15.60
CA ALA A 587 -4.96 10.00 16.76
C ALA A 587 -6.28 9.78 17.50
N PRO A 588 -6.39 8.70 18.29
CA PRO A 588 -7.64 7.96 18.32
C PRO A 588 -8.77 8.78 18.92
N LEU A 589 -9.94 8.66 18.28
CA LEU A 589 -11.23 9.07 18.81
C LEU A 589 -11.67 8.25 20.04
N ILE A 590 -10.73 7.60 20.72
CA ILE A 590 -10.92 6.54 21.71
C ILE A 590 -9.90 6.81 22.81
N LYS A 591 -10.37 6.88 24.06
CA LYS A 591 -9.48 7.01 25.21
C LYS A 591 -8.54 5.81 25.23
N PRO A 592 -7.21 5.99 25.41
CA PRO A 592 -6.38 4.87 25.77
C PRO A 592 -6.89 4.28 27.09
N ASN A 593 -7.18 2.98 27.10
CA ASN A 593 -7.10 2.23 28.35
C ASN A 593 -5.61 2.16 28.71
N ASN A 594 -5.28 2.46 29.96
CA ASN A 594 -3.90 2.63 30.42
C ASN A 594 -3.12 1.30 30.43
N GLU A 595 -2.53 0.91 29.30
CA GLU A 595 -1.41 -0.03 29.24
C GLU A 595 -0.34 0.51 28.27
N ALA A 596 0.34 1.58 28.71
CA ALA A 596 1.55 2.08 28.07
C ALA A 596 2.76 1.81 28.97
N SER A 597 3.61 0.85 28.58
CA SER A 597 5.01 0.79 29.04
C SER A 597 5.86 0.13 27.95
N GLY A 598 7.03 0.70 27.64
CA GLY A 598 7.93 0.08 26.64
C GLY A 598 9.10 0.92 26.16
N TYR A 599 8.89 2.20 25.78
CA TYR A 599 9.92 2.98 25.06
C TYR A 599 10.05 4.47 25.48
N ALA A 600 9.89 4.75 26.77
CA ALA A 600 10.17 6.06 27.37
C ALA A 600 11.32 5.98 28.39
N ALA A 601 12.47 5.47 27.95
CA ALA A 601 13.70 5.44 28.73
C ALA A 601 14.92 5.39 27.80
N LEU A 602 15.29 6.55 27.24
CA LEU A 602 16.64 6.92 26.76
C LEU A 602 16.56 8.33 26.17
N VAL A 603 17.53 9.19 26.52
CA VAL A 603 17.60 10.63 26.22
C VAL A 603 16.66 11.50 27.06
N ASP A 604 17.11 11.84 28.27
CA ASP A 604 16.69 13.06 28.96
C ASP A 604 17.94 13.80 29.49
N PRO A 605 18.36 14.91 28.85
CA PRO A 605 19.48 15.71 29.30
C PRO A 605 19.04 17.14 29.65
N LYS A 606 18.41 17.35 30.82
CA LYS A 606 18.59 18.50 31.75
C LYS A 606 17.52 18.55 32.86
N GLU A 607 17.66 17.72 33.89
CA GLU A 607 17.18 18.06 35.24
C GLU A 607 18.33 18.10 36.24
N SER A 608 19.01 19.25 36.28
CA SER A 608 19.70 19.72 37.49
C SER A 608 19.64 21.26 37.51
N GLU A 609 19.41 21.81 38.71
CA GLU A 609 19.42 23.25 39.03
C GLU A 609 18.28 24.12 38.44
N LYS A 610 17.14 24.16 39.15
CA LYS A 610 16.74 25.36 39.95
C LYS A 610 15.41 25.18 40.69
N GLN A 611 15.47 25.05 42.01
CA GLN A 611 14.47 25.65 42.90
C GLN A 611 15.18 26.38 44.04
N ASN A 612 14.88 27.67 44.18
CA ASN A 612 15.35 28.51 45.28
C ASN A 612 14.40 28.39 46.48
N ILE A 613 14.92 28.08 47.67
CA ILE A 613 14.39 28.62 48.93
C ILE A 613 15.57 29.04 49.82
N LYS A 614 15.49 30.25 50.40
CA LYS A 614 16.46 30.80 51.37
C LYS A 614 16.37 30.06 52.72
N ILE A 615 17.47 29.96 53.47
CA ILE A 615 17.67 30.69 54.76
C ILE A 615 19.01 30.33 55.45
N SER A 616 19.70 31.39 55.89
CA SER A 616 20.71 31.56 56.97
C SER A 616 22.06 30.80 57.05
N SER A 617 22.99 31.59 57.61
CA SER A 617 24.10 31.27 58.53
C SER A 617 25.38 30.61 57.99
N ASP A 618 26.30 31.52 57.68
CA ASP A 618 27.56 31.71 58.42
C ASP A 618 28.76 30.75 58.24
N GLN A 619 29.90 31.41 58.05
CA GLN A 619 31.27 30.99 58.40
C GLN A 619 31.91 29.85 57.58
N LYS A 620 33.25 29.77 57.42
CA LYS A 620 34.35 30.76 57.39
C LYS A 620 35.63 29.94 57.11
N GLU A 621 36.58 30.45 56.32
CA GLU A 621 37.98 29.94 56.29
C GLU A 621 38.15 28.44 55.91
N ALA A 622 39.35 27.89 55.65
CA ALA A 622 40.53 28.40 54.94
C ALA A 622 41.38 27.21 54.45
N GLU A 623 42.23 27.48 53.45
CA GLU A 623 43.60 26.93 53.28
C GLU A 623 43.92 25.42 53.11
N LYS A 624 44.86 25.20 52.16
CA LYS A 624 46.05 24.31 52.21
C LYS A 624 45.90 22.81 51.90
N GLU A 625 46.62 22.34 50.85
CA GLU A 625 47.94 21.64 50.85
C GLU A 625 47.73 20.11 50.96
N GLU A 626 47.91 19.38 49.86
CA GLU A 626 49.16 18.77 49.34
C GLU A 626 49.46 17.38 49.93
N SER A 627 49.96 16.47 49.07
CA SER A 627 50.39 15.10 49.39
C SER A 627 49.28 14.17 49.92
N SER A 628 49.39 12.85 49.89
CA SER A 628 50.06 11.93 48.95
C SER A 628 49.42 10.54 49.13
N ASP A 629 49.82 9.61 48.27
CA ASP A 629 49.70 8.14 48.39
C ASP A 629 48.56 7.46 47.62
N SER A 630 48.99 6.75 46.57
CA SER A 630 48.27 5.60 46.04
C SER A 630 48.49 4.38 46.94
N PRO A 631 47.51 3.48 47.03
CA PRO A 631 47.77 2.17 46.43
C PRO A 631 46.64 1.73 45.49
N GLY A 632 47.03 1.06 44.41
CA GLY A 632 46.13 0.76 43.31
C GLY A 632 45.05 -0.28 43.62
N LEU A 633 43.91 -0.13 42.97
CA LEU A 633 42.89 -1.15 42.83
C LEU A 633 42.68 -1.46 41.35
N LYS A 634 42.69 -2.75 41.03
CA LYS A 634 42.46 -3.26 39.67
C LYS A 634 41.02 -2.91 39.25
N ILE A 635 40.86 -2.41 38.04
CA ILE A 635 39.55 -2.31 37.39
C ILE A 635 39.58 -3.16 36.12
N ASP A 636 38.69 -4.15 36.06
CA ASP A 636 38.55 -5.05 34.92
C ASP A 636 38.07 -4.31 33.67
N GLN A 637 38.71 -4.59 32.54
CA GLN A 637 38.28 -4.11 31.23
C GLN A 637 37.07 -4.89 30.71
N ASN A 638 35.88 -4.61 31.25
CA ASN A 638 34.62 -4.98 30.59
C ASN A 638 34.21 -3.86 29.62
N VAL A 639 34.85 -3.86 28.45
CA VAL A 639 34.42 -3.03 27.30
C VAL A 639 33.07 -3.57 26.80
N ALA A 640 32.00 -2.87 27.17
CA ALA A 640 30.69 -3.10 26.58
C ALA A 640 30.74 -2.78 25.08
N LYS A 641 30.80 -3.82 24.25
CA LYS A 641 30.59 -3.69 22.80
C LYS A 641 29.13 -3.26 22.58
N THR A 642 28.93 -1.98 22.27
CA THR A 642 27.69 -1.53 21.63
C THR A 642 27.56 -2.25 20.28
N ALA A 643 26.61 -3.18 20.21
CA ALA A 643 26.33 -3.89 18.97
C ALA A 643 25.79 -2.90 17.93
N GLU A 644 26.50 -2.74 16.83
CA GLU A 644 25.91 -2.17 15.62
C GLU A 644 24.79 -3.13 15.13
N PRO A 645 23.65 -2.62 14.64
CA PRO A 645 22.62 -3.48 14.07
C PRO A 645 23.16 -4.18 12.82
N ASP A 646 23.23 -5.51 12.88
CA ASP A 646 23.75 -6.36 11.82
C ASP A 646 22.76 -6.44 10.65
N TYR A 647 22.99 -5.59 9.64
CA TYR A 647 22.26 -5.63 8.37
C TYR A 647 22.74 -6.82 7.54
N SER A 648 22.32 -8.04 7.91
CA SER A 648 22.53 -9.23 7.11
C SER A 648 21.67 -9.16 5.83
N TYR A 649 22.34 -9.01 4.68
CA TYR A 649 21.67 -8.76 3.40
C TYR A 649 21.19 -10.06 2.71
N TYR A 650 20.03 -9.95 2.07
CA TYR A 650 19.48 -10.99 1.19
C TYR A 650 20.34 -11.14 -0.08
N SER A 651 20.96 -12.31 -0.26
CA SER A 651 21.41 -12.72 -1.59
C SER A 651 20.18 -13.07 -2.45
N TYR A 652 19.99 -12.32 -3.53
CA TYR A 652 19.11 -12.74 -4.61
C TYR A 652 19.92 -13.65 -5.53
N TYR A 653 19.60 -14.94 -5.57
CA TYR A 653 19.99 -15.78 -6.70
C TYR A 653 19.17 -15.32 -7.91
N SER A 654 19.86 -14.78 -8.91
CA SER A 654 19.35 -14.66 -10.26
C SER A 654 19.48 -16.04 -10.92
N ASP A 655 18.41 -16.83 -10.87
CA ASP A 655 18.28 -18.02 -11.72
C ASP A 655 18.08 -17.55 -13.17
N GLU A 656 19.19 -17.36 -13.88
CA GLU A 656 19.19 -17.18 -15.33
C GLU A 656 18.82 -18.51 -15.98
N TYR A 657 17.56 -18.60 -16.45
CA TYR A 657 17.13 -19.74 -17.26
C TYR A 657 17.60 -19.55 -18.70
N GLU A 658 18.79 -20.07 -19.02
CA GLU A 658 19.18 -20.35 -20.40
C GLU A 658 18.22 -21.39 -20.98
N THR A 659 17.50 -21.02 -22.05
CA THR A 659 16.72 -21.95 -22.86
C THR A 659 17.59 -22.47 -23.99
N ASP A 660 18.21 -23.63 -23.78
CA ASP A 660 18.99 -24.34 -24.79
C ASP A 660 18.06 -25.18 -25.68
N ASP A 661 17.70 -24.65 -26.85
CA ASP A 661 17.07 -25.40 -27.93
C ASP A 661 18.13 -26.22 -28.68
N LYS A 662 18.15 -27.55 -28.48
CA LYS A 662 18.83 -28.49 -29.40
C LYS A 662 18.04 -29.77 -29.62
N ASP A 663 17.69 -30.00 -30.88
CA ASP A 663 17.35 -31.32 -31.41
C ASP A 663 18.55 -32.27 -31.31
N GLU A 664 18.31 -33.53 -30.94
CA GLU A 664 19.07 -34.66 -31.50
C GLU A 664 18.30 -35.99 -31.35
N GLU A 665 18.23 -36.77 -32.43
CA GLU A 665 17.69 -38.12 -32.44
C GLU A 665 18.70 -39.10 -31.82
N SER A 666 18.25 -40.12 -31.07
CA SER A 666 18.82 -41.48 -31.21
C SER A 666 18.06 -42.60 -30.50
N ASP A 667 17.94 -43.67 -31.29
CA ASP A 667 17.58 -45.05 -31.03
C ASP A 667 17.52 -45.65 -29.60
N SER A 668 16.35 -46.25 -29.37
CA SER A 668 16.15 -47.67 -29.01
C SER A 668 16.92 -48.32 -27.84
N LYS A 669 16.15 -48.82 -26.86
CA LYS A 669 16.43 -50.12 -26.21
C LYS A 669 15.16 -50.76 -25.66
N LYS A 670 14.74 -51.89 -26.26
CA LYS A 670 13.73 -52.78 -25.70
C LYS A 670 14.27 -53.45 -24.44
N VAL A 671 13.46 -53.51 -23.39
CA VAL A 671 13.56 -54.55 -22.35
C VAL A 671 12.19 -55.23 -22.25
N VAL A 672 12.21 -56.56 -22.37
CA VAL A 672 11.05 -57.46 -22.30
C VAL A 672 10.86 -57.94 -20.86
N VAL A 673 9.63 -58.35 -20.50
CA VAL A 673 9.18 -59.27 -19.41
C VAL A 673 7.87 -58.73 -18.82
N SER A 674 6.79 -59.48 -18.61
CA SER A 674 6.32 -60.77 -19.18
C SER A 674 4.83 -60.90 -18.86
N VAL A 675 4.00 -61.35 -19.80
CA VAL A 675 2.56 -61.59 -19.55
C VAL A 675 2.36 -62.99 -18.97
N VAL A 676 1.56 -63.13 -17.91
CA VAL A 676 0.98 -64.41 -17.48
C VAL A 676 -0.53 -64.25 -17.40
N SER A 677 -1.23 -64.98 -18.26
CA SER A 677 -2.68 -65.12 -18.29
C SER A 677 -3.11 -66.42 -17.62
N VAL A 678 -4.13 -66.38 -16.76
CA VAL A 678 -4.93 -67.56 -16.39
C VAL A 678 -6.39 -67.14 -16.33
N ASP A 679 -7.26 -67.96 -16.94
CA ASP A 679 -8.71 -67.82 -17.04
C ASP A 679 -9.35 -69.23 -16.82
N PRO A 680 -10.67 -69.41 -16.93
CA PRO A 680 -11.70 -69.19 -15.92
C PRO A 680 -12.15 -70.49 -15.22
N THR A 681 -12.93 -70.40 -14.13
CA THR A 681 -14.08 -71.32 -13.88
C THR A 681 -14.90 -70.97 -12.63
N LYS A 682 -16.13 -70.44 -12.81
CA LYS A 682 -17.40 -70.94 -12.21
C LYS A 682 -18.60 -70.04 -12.55
N LYS A 683 -19.69 -70.66 -13.02
CA LYS A 683 -21.06 -70.08 -13.19
C LYS A 683 -21.80 -70.06 -11.84
N PRO A 684 -22.82 -69.18 -11.62
CA PRO A 684 -24.21 -69.36 -12.12
C PRO A 684 -24.66 -68.25 -13.11
N VAL A 685 -25.78 -68.23 -13.88
CA VAL A 685 -26.93 -69.16 -14.17
C VAL A 685 -28.03 -69.23 -13.08
N VAL A 686 -29.33 -68.87 -13.29
CA VAL A 686 -30.10 -68.50 -14.50
C VAL A 686 -31.43 -67.77 -14.14
N ASN A 687 -31.94 -66.90 -15.04
CA ASN A 687 -33.35 -66.52 -15.31
C ASN A 687 -34.26 -65.83 -14.23
N ASP A 688 -35.32 -65.08 -14.58
CA ASP A 688 -35.95 -64.75 -15.88
C ASP A 688 -36.84 -63.46 -15.84
N LYS A 689 -37.03 -62.81 -17.02
CA LYS A 689 -38.28 -62.14 -17.54
C LYS A 689 -38.95 -60.96 -16.78
N GLU A 690 -39.66 -59.99 -17.39
CA GLU A 690 -39.88 -59.56 -18.80
C GLU A 690 -40.51 -58.13 -18.85
N ASN A 691 -40.60 -57.54 -20.07
CA ASN A 691 -41.39 -56.35 -20.50
C ASN A 691 -40.85 -54.95 -20.10
N ALA A 692 -40.47 -54.04 -21.02
CA ALA A 692 -41.21 -53.31 -22.08
C ALA A 692 -41.91 -52.03 -21.53
N GLN A 693 -42.03 -50.88 -22.21
CA GLN A 693 -41.61 -50.43 -23.56
C GLN A 693 -41.44 -48.87 -23.55
N ASP A 694 -41.39 -48.23 -24.73
CA ASP A 694 -41.45 -46.78 -25.03
C ASP A 694 -40.18 -45.96 -24.64
N GLU A 695 -39.41 -45.37 -25.56
CA GLU A 695 -39.73 -44.33 -26.56
C GLU A 695 -40.29 -43.03 -25.95
N ASP A 696 -39.42 -42.04 -25.71
CA ASP A 696 -39.42 -40.84 -26.56
C ASP A 696 -38.11 -40.02 -26.44
N SER A 697 -38.05 -38.88 -27.13
CA SER A 697 -36.82 -38.36 -27.74
C SER A 697 -36.67 -36.82 -27.63
N ILE A 698 -35.45 -36.31 -27.89
CA ILE A 698 -35.13 -34.90 -28.24
C ILE A 698 -35.27 -33.91 -27.02
N GLN A 699 -34.49 -32.82 -26.80
CA GLN A 699 -33.64 -31.97 -27.64
C GLN A 699 -32.43 -31.37 -26.89
N SER A 700 -31.43 -30.92 -27.65
CA SER A 700 -30.23 -30.17 -27.23
C SER A 700 -30.36 -28.65 -27.45
N TYR A 701 -29.77 -27.81 -26.57
CA TYR A 701 -29.24 -26.44 -26.81
C TYR A 701 -28.28 -26.15 -25.64
N SER A 702 -26.94 -26.06 -25.74
CA SER A 702 -26.03 -25.18 -26.52
C SER A 702 -25.92 -23.73 -26.00
N ASP A 703 -24.80 -23.47 -25.32
CA ASP A 703 -23.97 -22.25 -25.27
C ASP A 703 -24.56 -20.85 -25.50
N VAL A 704 -24.40 -19.99 -24.49
CA VAL A 704 -23.83 -18.62 -24.56
C VAL A 704 -22.95 -18.40 -23.32
#